data_AF-A0AAJ4AAC6-F1
#
_entry.id   AF-A0AAJ4AAC6-F1
#
_cell.length_a   1.000
_cell.length_b   1.000
_cell.length_c   1.000
_cell.angle_alpha   90.00
_cell.angle_beta   90.00
_cell.angle_gamma   90.00
#
_symmetry.space_group_name_H-M   'P 1'
#
loop_
_entity.id
_entity.type
_entity.pdbx_description
1 polymer ?
#
loop_
_entity_poly.entity_id
_entity_poly.type
_entity_poly.pdbx_seq_one_letter_code
_entity_poly.pdbx_strand_id
1 'polypeptide(L)'
;MARFKHRALVTALAASTALTGCLESGGKTNTNANPTPNISNPNIVSEGTRPIFRPLETAFPLPSDPLFFLNPELDGTMLNGTDPANPVTTGLGFVDGNSILAPFDIKISDSLDPNQTLDARNFVEIDGEVVPNPDQNIYVLEIEFPSGDSVFQHSREVGGIVAADRYRLAKRLEAEGDTAAADEIYQSLLEENFRVEIITVDANGPAGAAGGSQNNAIRLLPIKPLKPKTKYAVVLGNKIVDKDGEKLTKENRFETASNPEFVISNPALQPFRDIMAPARDYGSDFFSFKREQGGSAAEPSTYDDITFAISFTTTAVEDVLLANAAPAAWFRQHLLTDLKKEVIDQVIGGELNFTNQTVSGQSEQDGQINQRIFELLTDPNYRLYREDLANILSDASENGIQLRYTDLVASERADRQLAFTLQVTAAQAAADAVDVAAEATELAEKVAQATDLPRAYDPASGEPAPVRFFSQKAGGEVNPALEQVAIDLVITDVRVNIRVYEGEISLPYYQQIPEGQDGSALQNGSWLPADFSEIPELPQAKSDRVSHRFPFAQKQGDVTIPIIVTAPDANPLFGPGPAGGYPVIIYQHAATQDRSAILPMATAAGLLCLSDNPTPTNNEDCFITVGIDMPLNGVFGEAAASADGGMVEISQQPGASEDATERHFGFTAGPNMQAVPGDQAESPESGSLFLNFTNFANTRDNMRQGALDLLHVNALLPAIEQAINDCAECGDGLNMNTDRVYFISHSLSGMGGVPYPVINNLAAQDNPDLNPILASVLFNTGGQFSRLAENSRETVAPVLLPTLNEASDGLLSQGRTELNIYFNVFQALLDSTDPVAFAPLFEQSGNSATLLTSIVGLEGDADRPSDGTIPNAADADLYDQGPLQLVTDAGFQINSQPAPLAGTDPLARFMGAVDTGSAENDGNRPVITRYLEGSHGNPVSAGQKDADPFSSSAVFDEMSAQMVALFRSKTGPAVPFSVGVTNTCVVQGVGNSPGDAACEGETDAGRDPSEPEGVEGSGGGGLLDSGLGGFLGGLFGG
;
A
#
# COMPACT_ATOMS: atom_id res chain seq x y z
N MET A 1 9.45 -32.47 -10.34
CA MET A 1 9.81 -32.24 -8.91
C MET A 1 11.20 -32.77 -8.47
N ALA A 2 11.58 -34.04 -8.67
CA ALA A 2 12.85 -34.57 -8.11
C ALA A 2 14.17 -33.97 -8.69
N ARG A 3 14.17 -33.54 -9.97
CA ARG A 3 15.34 -32.88 -10.60
C ARG A 3 15.51 -31.40 -10.24
N PHE A 4 14.45 -30.74 -9.74
CA PHE A 4 14.47 -29.34 -9.25
C PHE A 4 15.10 -29.26 -7.86
N LYS A 5 14.74 -30.18 -6.94
CA LYS A 5 15.23 -30.19 -5.55
C LYS A 5 16.75 -30.31 -5.41
N HIS A 6 17.41 -31.10 -6.27
CA HIS A 6 18.88 -31.26 -6.25
C HIS A 6 19.64 -30.06 -6.86
N ARG A 7 19.02 -29.30 -7.76
CA ARG A 7 19.60 -28.10 -8.38
C ARG A 7 19.42 -26.85 -7.50
N ALA A 8 18.31 -26.77 -6.76
CA ALA A 8 18.04 -25.71 -5.79
C ALA A 8 19.05 -25.71 -4.63
N LEU A 9 19.38 -26.88 -4.07
CA LEU A 9 20.26 -26.98 -2.89
C LEU A 9 21.71 -26.49 -3.13
N VAL A 10 22.26 -26.74 -4.32
CA VAL A 10 23.63 -26.31 -4.71
C VAL A 10 23.66 -24.83 -5.11
N THR A 11 22.53 -24.27 -5.54
CA THR A 11 22.39 -22.88 -5.97
C THR A 11 22.07 -21.95 -4.81
N ALA A 12 21.23 -22.38 -3.86
CA ALA A 12 20.92 -21.66 -2.62
C ALA A 12 22.19 -21.43 -1.78
N LEU A 13 23.09 -22.42 -1.70
CA LEU A 13 24.36 -22.29 -0.95
C LEU A 13 25.33 -21.27 -1.55
N ALA A 14 25.21 -20.95 -2.85
CA ALA A 14 26.04 -19.97 -3.55
C ALA A 14 25.38 -18.57 -3.59
N ALA A 15 24.04 -18.51 -3.60
CA ALA A 15 23.27 -17.27 -3.59
C ALA A 15 23.15 -16.67 -2.18
N SER A 16 23.02 -17.50 -1.15
CA SER A 16 23.04 -17.06 0.25
C SER A 16 24.38 -16.45 0.65
N THR A 17 25.49 -16.92 0.06
CA THR A 17 26.84 -16.33 0.19
C THR A 17 27.13 -15.16 -0.74
N ALA A 18 26.18 -14.78 -1.62
CA ALA A 18 26.34 -13.66 -2.54
C ALA A 18 25.67 -12.40 -1.97
N LEU A 19 24.48 -12.51 -1.35
CA LEU A 19 23.80 -11.39 -0.67
C LEU A 19 24.63 -10.80 0.48
N THR A 20 25.57 -11.57 1.05
CA THR A 20 26.58 -11.08 1.99
C THR A 20 27.55 -10.06 1.37
N GLY A 21 27.88 -10.18 0.08
CA GLY A 21 28.94 -9.38 -0.54
C GLY A 21 28.62 -7.90 -0.83
N CYS A 22 27.35 -7.56 -1.07
CA CYS A 22 26.93 -6.17 -1.32
C CYS A 22 26.51 -5.42 -0.05
N LEU A 23 26.29 -6.13 1.06
CA LEU A 23 25.67 -5.55 2.26
C LEU A 23 26.43 -5.84 3.58
N GLU A 24 27.42 -6.76 3.62
CA GLU A 24 28.33 -6.92 4.78
C GLU A 24 29.62 -6.08 4.68
N SER A 25 29.97 -5.54 3.51
CA SER A 25 31.27 -4.86 3.32
C SER A 25 31.44 -3.52 4.05
N GLY A 26 30.46 -3.11 4.87
CA GLY A 26 30.53 -1.94 5.74
C GLY A 26 31.07 -2.19 7.15
N GLY A 27 31.13 -3.44 7.62
CA GLY A 27 31.64 -3.76 8.96
C GLY A 27 33.17 -3.83 9.03
N LYS A 28 33.76 -3.37 10.14
CA LYS A 28 35.21 -3.29 10.47
C LYS A 28 36.04 -4.59 10.34
N THR A 29 36.06 -5.24 9.18
CA THR A 29 37.04 -6.25 8.80
C THR A 29 37.50 -6.03 7.36
N ASN A 30 38.25 -4.94 7.16
CA ASN A 30 39.18 -4.81 6.05
C ASN A 30 40.25 -5.91 6.11
N THR A 31 39.93 -7.11 5.64
CA THR A 31 40.91 -8.10 5.20
C THR A 31 40.23 -9.12 4.30
N ASN A 32 39.99 -8.75 3.05
CA ASN A 32 40.07 -9.68 1.92
C ASN A 32 40.23 -8.89 0.62
N ALA A 33 41.39 -8.24 0.48
CA ALA A 33 41.99 -8.07 -0.83
C ALA A 33 42.34 -9.48 -1.35
N ASN A 34 41.35 -10.20 -1.86
CA ASN A 34 41.60 -11.48 -2.51
C ASN A 34 42.07 -11.19 -3.94
N PRO A 35 43.19 -11.80 -4.37
CA PRO A 35 43.88 -11.44 -5.60
C PRO A 35 42.97 -11.76 -6.79
N THR A 36 42.78 -10.78 -7.68
CA THR A 36 42.19 -11.00 -9.01
C THR A 36 42.97 -12.11 -9.72
N PRO A 37 42.40 -13.31 -9.92
CA PRO A 37 43.02 -14.29 -10.77
C PRO A 37 42.88 -13.75 -12.19
N ASN A 38 43.99 -13.36 -12.80
CA ASN A 38 44.02 -12.93 -14.19
C ASN A 38 43.85 -14.16 -15.08
N ILE A 39 42.61 -14.61 -15.26
CA ILE A 39 42.26 -15.60 -16.27
C ILE A 39 42.08 -14.82 -17.57
N SER A 40 43.11 -14.81 -18.41
CA SER A 40 42.99 -14.35 -19.78
C SER A 40 42.14 -15.35 -20.56
N ASN A 41 40.85 -15.05 -20.71
CA ASN A 41 39.99 -15.76 -21.65
C ASN A 41 40.06 -15.02 -23.00
N PRO A 42 40.44 -15.68 -24.12
CA PRO A 42 40.50 -15.05 -25.44
C PRO A 42 39.12 -14.62 -26.02
N ASN A 43 38.02 -14.84 -25.30
CA ASN A 43 36.67 -14.38 -25.67
C ASN A 43 36.22 -13.10 -24.92
N ILE A 44 37.16 -12.28 -24.42
CA ILE A 44 36.82 -10.99 -23.80
C ILE A 44 36.39 -10.00 -24.88
N VAL A 45 35.12 -9.59 -24.85
CA VAL A 45 34.67 -8.32 -25.44
C VAL A 45 33.81 -7.60 -24.41
N SER A 46 34.27 -6.46 -23.91
CA SER A 46 33.50 -5.21 -23.89
C SER A 46 34.45 -4.09 -23.45
N GLU A 47 35.10 -3.45 -24.42
CA GLU A 47 35.61 -2.08 -24.25
C GLU A 47 34.39 -1.17 -24.42
N GLY A 48 33.84 -0.62 -23.33
CA GLY A 48 32.66 0.28 -23.41
C GLY A 48 31.79 0.36 -22.14
N THR A 49 30.98 1.42 -22.08
CA THR A 49 29.97 1.66 -21.06
C THR A 49 28.83 0.65 -21.17
N ARG A 50 28.35 0.11 -20.04
CA ARG A 50 27.37 -0.99 -20.03
C ARG A 50 26.53 -1.01 -18.75
N PRO A 51 25.29 -1.53 -18.80
CA PRO A 51 24.52 -1.88 -17.60
C PRO A 51 25.24 -2.96 -16.78
N ILE A 52 25.22 -2.82 -15.46
CA ILE A 52 25.91 -3.73 -14.54
C ILE A 52 25.03 -4.94 -14.26
N PHE A 53 25.54 -6.12 -14.54
CA PHE A 53 24.93 -7.41 -14.23
C PHE A 53 25.97 -8.43 -13.76
N ARG A 54 26.14 -8.54 -12.44
CA ARG A 54 27.08 -9.44 -11.78
C ARG A 54 26.36 -10.20 -10.67
N PRO A 55 25.51 -11.19 -11.02
CA PRO A 55 24.64 -11.88 -10.07
C PRO A 55 25.39 -12.57 -8.93
N LEU A 56 26.58 -13.11 -9.19
CA LEU A 56 27.41 -13.76 -8.17
C LEU A 56 28.13 -12.76 -7.23
N GLU A 57 28.11 -11.47 -7.57
CA GLU A 57 28.59 -10.36 -6.74
C GLU A 57 27.39 -9.55 -6.20
N THR A 58 26.15 -9.98 -6.46
CA THR A 58 24.89 -9.30 -6.09
C THR A 58 24.76 -7.89 -6.66
N ALA A 59 25.47 -7.60 -7.75
CA ALA A 59 25.38 -6.33 -8.46
C ALA A 59 24.44 -6.47 -9.67
N PHE A 60 23.13 -6.37 -9.40
CA PHE A 60 22.04 -6.29 -10.37
C PHE A 60 20.87 -5.54 -9.69
N PRO A 61 19.83 -5.11 -10.43
CA PRO A 61 18.70 -4.40 -9.82
C PRO A 61 18.03 -5.21 -8.70
N LEU A 62 17.78 -4.58 -7.55
CA LEU A 62 17.13 -5.17 -6.38
C LEU A 62 16.00 -4.27 -5.87
N PRO A 63 14.86 -4.83 -5.43
CA PRO A 63 14.43 -6.23 -5.64
C PRO A 63 14.17 -6.53 -7.14
N SER A 64 14.21 -7.82 -7.53
CA SER A 64 13.84 -8.27 -8.88
C SER A 64 13.54 -9.77 -8.92
N ASP A 65 12.88 -10.23 -9.99
CA ASP A 65 12.34 -11.59 -10.12
C ASP A 65 13.34 -12.75 -9.94
N PRO A 66 14.64 -12.65 -10.29
CA PRO A 66 15.56 -13.75 -10.07
C PRO A 66 15.58 -14.24 -8.62
N LEU A 67 15.26 -13.38 -7.64
CA LEU A 67 15.23 -13.74 -6.22
C LEU A 67 14.12 -14.74 -5.88
N PHE A 68 12.98 -14.77 -6.59
CA PHE A 68 11.93 -15.78 -6.38
C PHE A 68 12.41 -17.18 -6.74
N PHE A 69 13.17 -17.29 -7.83
CA PHE A 69 13.69 -18.57 -8.34
C PHE A 69 14.92 -19.05 -7.59
N LEU A 70 15.58 -18.14 -6.86
CA LEU A 70 16.66 -18.46 -5.94
C LEU A 70 16.15 -18.93 -4.57
N ASN A 71 14.92 -18.56 -4.18
CA ASN A 71 14.29 -19.04 -2.95
C ASN A 71 13.93 -20.54 -3.10
N PRO A 72 14.55 -21.45 -2.31
CA PRO A 72 14.27 -22.88 -2.41
C PRO A 72 12.87 -23.27 -1.94
N GLU A 73 12.22 -22.45 -1.10
CA GLU A 73 10.89 -22.74 -0.56
C GLU A 73 9.79 -22.58 -1.61
N LEU A 74 10.00 -21.69 -2.61
CA LEU A 74 9.02 -21.39 -3.66
C LEU A 74 7.63 -21.12 -3.06
N ASP A 75 7.62 -20.31 -1.99
CA ASP A 75 6.46 -19.92 -1.19
C ASP A 75 5.79 -18.63 -1.71
N GLY A 76 6.34 -18.05 -2.77
CA GLY A 76 5.90 -16.77 -3.33
C GLY A 76 6.69 -15.57 -2.82
N THR A 77 7.68 -15.75 -1.94
CA THR A 77 8.57 -14.68 -1.46
C THR A 77 9.97 -14.78 -2.09
N MET A 78 10.70 -13.67 -2.08
CA MET A 78 12.08 -13.60 -2.59
C MET A 78 13.08 -14.25 -1.62
N LEU A 79 14.28 -14.58 -2.11
CA LEU A 79 15.36 -15.14 -1.28
C LEU A 79 15.78 -14.15 -0.19
N ASN A 80 15.84 -14.63 1.06
CA ASN A 80 16.38 -13.88 2.19
C ASN A 80 17.93 -13.92 2.26
N GLY A 81 18.53 -12.94 2.93
CA GLY A 81 19.95 -12.98 3.27
C GLY A 81 20.27 -13.93 4.43
N THR A 82 21.56 -14.08 4.69
CA THR A 82 22.09 -14.90 5.80
C THR A 82 22.43 -14.10 7.04
N ASP A 83 22.53 -12.77 6.94
CA ASP A 83 22.79 -11.89 8.08
C ASP A 83 21.46 -11.41 8.67
N PRO A 84 21.03 -11.96 9.83
CA PRO A 84 19.77 -11.55 10.45
C PRO A 84 19.79 -10.11 10.96
N ALA A 85 20.97 -9.50 11.13
CA ALA A 85 21.08 -8.09 11.55
C ALA A 85 20.89 -7.12 10.38
N ASN A 86 20.85 -7.60 9.14
CA ASN A 86 20.68 -6.76 7.97
C ASN A 86 19.19 -6.64 7.59
N PRO A 87 18.53 -5.49 7.85
CA PRO A 87 17.10 -5.32 7.60
C PRO A 87 16.72 -5.48 6.14
N VAL A 88 17.60 -5.09 5.21
CA VAL A 88 17.34 -5.18 3.77
C VAL A 88 17.29 -6.63 3.33
N THR A 89 18.29 -7.44 3.69
CA THR A 89 18.33 -8.83 3.24
C THR A 89 17.33 -9.73 3.95
N THR A 90 17.04 -9.45 5.23
CA THR A 90 15.94 -10.10 5.93
C THR A 90 14.61 -9.70 5.32
N GLY A 91 14.41 -8.40 5.07
CA GLY A 91 13.21 -7.84 4.47
C GLY A 91 12.91 -8.42 3.09
N LEU A 92 13.93 -8.59 2.22
CA LEU A 92 13.78 -9.27 0.93
C LEU A 92 13.12 -10.65 1.09
N GLY A 93 13.44 -11.38 2.15
CA GLY A 93 12.84 -12.67 2.49
C GLY A 93 11.34 -12.68 2.75
N PHE A 94 10.73 -11.52 2.99
CA PHE A 94 9.31 -11.36 3.25
C PHE A 94 8.57 -10.67 2.10
N VAL A 95 9.30 -10.21 1.08
CA VAL A 95 8.75 -9.52 -0.07
C VAL A 95 8.22 -10.55 -1.07
N ASP A 96 6.94 -10.44 -1.43
CA ASP A 96 6.27 -11.25 -2.45
C ASP A 96 6.08 -10.52 -3.79
N GLY A 97 6.74 -9.37 -3.96
CA GLY A 97 6.90 -8.63 -5.22
C GLY A 97 7.58 -7.28 -5.02
N ASN A 98 8.11 -6.70 -6.08
CA ASN A 98 8.58 -5.32 -6.07
C ASN A 98 7.44 -4.37 -5.67
N SER A 99 7.78 -3.25 -5.03
CA SER A 99 6.77 -2.24 -4.72
C SER A 99 6.09 -1.72 -6.00
N ILE A 100 4.79 -1.46 -5.91
CA ILE A 100 4.05 -0.74 -6.96
C ILE A 100 4.28 0.77 -6.94
N LEU A 101 4.97 1.29 -5.91
CA LEU A 101 5.22 2.71 -5.69
C LEU A 101 6.70 3.10 -5.81
N ALA A 102 7.63 2.15 -5.63
CA ALA A 102 9.06 2.44 -5.55
C ALA A 102 9.76 2.47 -6.93
N PRO A 103 10.83 3.28 -7.09
CA PRO A 103 11.62 3.30 -8.31
C PRO A 103 12.38 1.99 -8.57
N PHE A 104 12.70 1.74 -9.84
CA PHE A 104 13.57 0.65 -10.27
C PHE A 104 14.85 1.20 -10.90
N ASP A 105 15.98 0.99 -10.23
CA ASP A 105 17.28 1.57 -10.61
C ASP A 105 18.18 0.54 -11.31
N ILE A 106 18.79 0.94 -12.43
CA ILE A 106 19.77 0.15 -13.19
C ILE A 106 21.10 0.89 -13.19
N LYS A 107 22.10 0.33 -12.50
CA LYS A 107 23.46 0.88 -12.49
C LYS A 107 24.15 0.68 -13.83
N ILE A 108 24.89 1.69 -14.25
CA ILE A 108 25.73 1.74 -15.44
C ILE A 108 27.20 1.79 -15.01
N SER A 109 28.08 1.15 -15.76
CA SER A 109 29.50 1.01 -15.42
C SER A 109 30.30 2.30 -15.50
N ASP A 110 29.80 3.31 -16.21
CA ASP A 110 30.41 4.63 -16.41
C ASP A 110 29.30 5.68 -16.70
N SER A 111 29.70 6.94 -16.95
CA SER A 111 28.80 8.07 -17.15
C SER A 111 28.01 7.97 -18.46
N LEU A 112 26.70 8.15 -18.38
CA LEU A 112 25.85 8.44 -19.53
C LEU A 112 25.99 9.90 -19.99
N ASP A 113 25.66 10.20 -21.25
CA ASP A 113 25.45 11.59 -21.67
C ASP A 113 24.19 12.13 -20.98
N PRO A 114 24.28 13.13 -20.09
CA PRO A 114 23.12 13.66 -19.40
C PRO A 114 22.17 14.45 -20.32
N ASN A 115 22.60 14.82 -21.53
CA ASN A 115 21.78 15.60 -22.47
C ASN A 115 20.99 14.72 -23.45
N GLN A 116 21.17 13.40 -23.38
CA GLN A 116 20.40 12.50 -24.22
C GLN A 116 18.95 12.39 -23.72
N THR A 117 18.01 12.14 -24.62
CA THR A 117 16.64 11.81 -24.25
C THR A 117 16.54 10.32 -23.94
N LEU A 118 16.06 9.98 -22.75
CA LEU A 118 15.63 8.63 -22.39
C LEU A 118 14.10 8.61 -22.44
N ASP A 119 13.53 7.69 -23.22
CA ASP A 119 12.08 7.62 -23.41
C ASP A 119 11.59 6.18 -23.23
N ALA A 120 10.72 6.00 -22.25
CA ALA A 120 10.08 4.74 -21.92
C ALA A 120 8.64 4.61 -22.44
N ARG A 121 8.08 5.65 -23.09
CA ARG A 121 6.73 5.63 -23.63
C ARG A 121 6.66 4.64 -24.79
N ASN A 122 5.75 3.67 -24.68
CA ASN A 122 5.55 2.65 -25.71
C ASN A 122 4.90 3.24 -26.98
N PHE A 123 4.04 4.25 -26.81
CA PHE A 123 3.30 4.93 -27.87
C PHE A 123 3.40 6.45 -27.69
N VAL A 124 3.30 7.16 -28.81
CA VAL A 124 3.26 8.63 -28.87
C VAL A 124 2.31 9.05 -29.97
N GLU A 125 1.86 10.29 -29.93
CA GLU A 125 1.07 10.89 -31.00
C GLU A 125 1.99 11.63 -31.99
N ILE A 126 1.88 11.30 -33.28
CA ILE A 126 2.61 11.98 -34.37
C ILE A 126 1.60 12.33 -35.46
N ASP A 127 1.53 13.61 -35.84
CA ASP A 127 0.60 14.13 -36.85
C ASP A 127 -0.89 13.77 -36.57
N GLY A 128 -1.27 13.65 -35.29
CA GLY A 128 -2.63 13.30 -34.86
C GLY A 128 -2.93 11.79 -34.83
N GLU A 129 -1.95 10.94 -35.14
CA GLU A 129 -2.08 9.47 -35.08
C GLU A 129 -1.26 8.91 -33.92
N VAL A 130 -1.87 8.02 -33.14
CA VAL A 130 -1.13 7.25 -32.12
C VAL A 130 -0.35 6.15 -32.81
N VAL A 131 0.96 6.15 -32.61
CA VAL A 131 1.89 5.21 -33.23
C VAL A 131 2.88 4.65 -32.19
N PRO A 132 3.44 3.45 -32.40
CA PRO A 132 4.52 2.97 -31.56
C PRO A 132 5.70 3.94 -31.58
N ASN A 133 6.23 4.29 -30.41
CA ASN A 133 7.20 5.39 -30.27
C ASN A 133 8.50 5.11 -31.04
N PRO A 134 8.83 5.87 -32.12
CA PRO A 134 10.04 5.62 -32.91
C PRO A 134 11.34 5.94 -32.16
N ASP A 135 11.29 6.88 -31.21
CA ASP A 135 12.44 7.39 -30.45
C ASP A 135 12.69 6.61 -29.15
N GLN A 136 11.83 5.63 -28.84
CA GLN A 136 11.95 4.78 -27.66
C GLN A 136 13.30 4.06 -27.60
N ASN A 137 13.97 4.15 -26.45
CA ASN A 137 15.25 3.50 -26.17
C ASN A 137 15.25 2.69 -24.86
N ILE A 138 14.17 2.81 -24.08
CA ILE A 138 13.89 2.03 -22.87
C ILE A 138 12.49 1.45 -23.01
N TYR A 139 12.33 0.19 -22.61
CA TYR A 139 11.07 -0.52 -22.75
C TYR A 139 10.67 -1.07 -21.39
N VAL A 140 9.50 -0.66 -20.90
CA VAL A 140 8.86 -1.24 -19.72
C VAL A 140 7.54 -1.84 -20.19
N LEU A 141 7.55 -3.17 -20.34
CA LEU A 141 6.48 -3.92 -21.00
C LEU A 141 5.68 -4.69 -19.94
N GLU A 142 4.40 -4.35 -19.79
CA GLU A 142 3.44 -5.13 -19.00
C GLU A 142 3.16 -6.48 -19.68
N ILE A 143 3.32 -7.57 -18.92
CA ILE A 143 3.17 -8.94 -19.40
C ILE A 143 1.92 -9.59 -18.80
N GLU A 144 1.02 -10.07 -19.65
CA GLU A 144 -0.15 -10.85 -19.27
C GLU A 144 0.18 -12.35 -19.36
N PHE A 145 -0.05 -13.11 -18.29
CA PHE A 145 0.06 -14.56 -18.29
C PHE A 145 -1.34 -15.21 -18.31
N PRO A 146 -1.63 -16.13 -19.24
CA PRO A 146 -2.91 -16.82 -19.34
C PRO A 146 -3.45 -17.40 -18.03
N SER A 147 -2.59 -17.99 -17.19
CA SER A 147 -2.95 -18.55 -15.89
C SER A 147 -3.33 -17.50 -14.85
N GLY A 148 -2.83 -16.26 -15.00
CA GLY A 148 -2.88 -15.22 -13.98
C GLY A 148 -1.75 -15.30 -12.94
N ASP A 149 -0.86 -16.29 -13.03
CA ASP A 149 0.32 -16.40 -12.15
C ASP A 149 1.51 -15.65 -12.75
N SER A 150 1.71 -14.40 -12.32
CA SER A 150 2.77 -13.53 -12.84
C SER A 150 4.15 -13.80 -12.25
N VAL A 151 4.26 -14.50 -11.12
CA VAL A 151 5.56 -14.80 -10.49
C VAL A 151 6.15 -16.07 -11.11
N PHE A 152 5.40 -17.16 -11.07
CA PHE A 152 5.84 -18.46 -11.56
C PHE A 152 5.08 -18.84 -12.82
N GLN A 153 5.64 -18.40 -13.94
CA GLN A 153 5.18 -18.81 -15.27
C GLN A 153 4.99 -20.33 -15.33
N HIS A 154 3.81 -20.76 -15.72
CA HIS A 154 3.48 -22.17 -15.87
C HIS A 154 4.27 -22.80 -17.02
N SER A 155 4.48 -24.11 -16.97
CA SER A 155 5.32 -24.79 -17.95
C SER A 155 4.76 -24.63 -19.38
N ARG A 156 5.57 -24.12 -20.32
CA ARG A 156 5.18 -23.82 -21.72
C ARG A 156 4.08 -22.77 -21.88
N GLU A 157 3.67 -22.13 -20.79
CA GLU A 157 2.84 -20.94 -20.85
C GLU A 157 3.58 -19.83 -21.61
N VAL A 158 2.86 -18.99 -22.33
CA VAL A 158 3.43 -17.87 -23.08
C VAL A 158 2.80 -16.58 -22.58
N GLY A 159 3.62 -15.62 -22.13
CA GLY A 159 3.14 -14.28 -21.79
C GLY A 159 2.91 -13.41 -23.04
N GLY A 160 1.88 -12.58 -23.00
CA GLY A 160 1.54 -11.56 -24.01
C GLY A 160 1.95 -10.15 -23.59
N ILE A 161 2.16 -9.25 -24.56
CA ILE A 161 2.53 -7.85 -24.30
C ILE A 161 1.27 -7.00 -24.36
N VAL A 162 0.78 -6.56 -23.20
CA VAL A 162 -0.53 -5.90 -23.06
C VAL A 162 -0.67 -4.70 -23.99
N ALA A 163 0.35 -3.84 -24.03
CA ALA A 163 0.30 -2.61 -24.82
C ALA A 163 0.22 -2.89 -26.34
N ALA A 164 0.91 -3.93 -26.83
CA ALA A 164 0.85 -4.33 -28.23
C ALA A 164 -0.52 -4.90 -28.61
N ASP A 165 -1.11 -5.71 -27.74
CA ASP A 165 -2.41 -6.33 -28.00
C ASP A 165 -3.55 -5.31 -27.93
N ARG A 166 -3.49 -4.36 -27.00
CA ARG A 166 -4.43 -3.22 -26.95
C ARG A 166 -4.34 -2.35 -28.20
N TYR A 167 -3.14 -2.05 -28.69
CA TYR A 167 -2.98 -1.28 -29.93
C TYR A 167 -3.58 -2.00 -31.15
N ARG A 168 -3.39 -3.32 -31.26
CA ARG A 168 -4.00 -4.13 -32.33
C ARG A 168 -5.53 -4.10 -32.25
N LEU A 169 -6.11 -4.18 -31.04
CA LEU A 169 -7.55 -4.03 -30.83
C LEU A 169 -8.03 -2.64 -31.28
N ALA A 170 -7.35 -1.56 -30.91
CA ALA A 170 -7.71 -0.21 -31.33
C ALA A 170 -7.70 -0.07 -32.86
N LYS A 171 -6.65 -0.56 -33.54
CA LYS A 171 -6.58 -0.55 -35.01
C LYS A 171 -7.69 -1.35 -35.68
N ARG A 172 -8.11 -2.46 -35.09
CA ARG A 172 -9.24 -3.25 -35.59
C ARG A 172 -10.56 -2.49 -35.43
N LEU A 173 -10.85 -1.96 -34.23
CA LEU A 173 -12.06 -1.17 -33.96
C LEU A 173 -12.16 0.03 -34.91
N GLU A 174 -11.04 0.73 -35.13
CA GLU A 174 -10.94 1.81 -36.12
C GLU A 174 -11.32 1.34 -37.54
N ALA A 175 -10.79 0.20 -37.99
CA ALA A 175 -11.09 -0.38 -39.30
C ALA A 175 -12.55 -0.85 -39.44
N GLU A 176 -13.19 -1.24 -38.33
CA GLU A 176 -14.60 -1.64 -38.24
C GLU A 176 -15.54 -0.43 -38.12
N GLY A 177 -14.99 0.77 -37.86
CA GLY A 177 -15.72 2.03 -37.76
C GLY A 177 -16.12 2.44 -36.33
N ASP A 178 -15.70 1.70 -35.30
CA ASP A 178 -15.88 2.08 -33.89
C ASP A 178 -14.70 2.94 -33.42
N THR A 179 -14.67 4.18 -33.91
CA THR A 179 -13.58 5.11 -33.63
C THR A 179 -13.56 5.55 -32.17
N ALA A 180 -14.72 5.62 -31.50
CA ALA A 180 -14.78 6.06 -30.10
C ALA A 180 -14.10 5.07 -29.15
N ALA A 181 -14.38 3.77 -29.31
CA ALA A 181 -13.71 2.74 -28.52
C ALA A 181 -12.21 2.63 -28.86
N ALA A 182 -11.84 2.82 -30.13
CA ALA A 182 -10.44 2.88 -30.54
C ALA A 182 -9.71 4.06 -29.87
N ASP A 183 -10.32 5.25 -29.87
CA ASP A 183 -9.78 6.47 -29.29
C ASP A 183 -9.56 6.32 -27.78
N GLU A 184 -10.50 5.71 -27.05
CA GLU A 184 -10.33 5.42 -25.61
C GLU A 184 -9.10 4.55 -25.34
N ILE A 185 -8.89 3.50 -26.15
CA ILE A 185 -7.70 2.66 -26.03
C ILE A 185 -6.45 3.46 -26.39
N TYR A 186 -6.47 4.25 -27.45
CA TYR A 186 -5.33 5.08 -27.85
C TYR A 186 -4.93 6.07 -26.76
N GLN A 187 -5.88 6.77 -26.14
CA GLN A 187 -5.59 7.68 -25.04
C GLN A 187 -4.92 6.97 -23.87
N SER A 188 -5.43 5.80 -23.49
CA SER A 188 -4.80 5.03 -22.41
C SER A 188 -3.40 4.46 -22.76
N LEU A 189 -3.06 4.32 -24.04
CA LEU A 189 -1.72 3.91 -24.49
C LEU A 189 -0.71 5.08 -24.48
N LEU A 190 -1.20 6.31 -24.55
CA LEU A 190 -0.40 7.53 -24.45
C LEU A 190 -0.08 7.91 -23.00
N GLU A 191 -0.79 7.34 -22.03
CA GLU A 191 -0.53 7.59 -20.61
C GLU A 191 0.90 7.21 -20.22
N GLU A 192 1.59 8.14 -19.57
CA GLU A 192 2.92 7.92 -19.03
C GLU A 192 2.83 7.21 -17.67
N ASN A 193 3.57 6.11 -17.53
CA ASN A 193 3.61 5.32 -16.29
C ASN A 193 4.88 5.57 -15.48
N PHE A 194 5.97 5.96 -16.17
CA PHE A 194 7.30 6.13 -15.59
C PHE A 194 7.95 7.39 -16.12
N ARG A 195 8.47 8.21 -15.21
CA ARG A 195 9.50 9.20 -15.55
C ARG A 195 10.85 8.48 -15.55
N VAL A 196 11.67 8.72 -16.57
CA VAL A 196 13.02 8.16 -16.66
C VAL A 196 14.06 9.22 -16.31
N GLU A 197 14.91 8.91 -15.36
CA GLU A 197 15.93 9.83 -14.86
C GLU A 197 17.33 9.24 -15.00
N ILE A 198 18.28 10.06 -15.43
CA ILE A 198 19.72 9.76 -15.29
C ILE A 198 20.14 10.31 -13.94
N ILE A 199 20.45 9.41 -13.00
CA ILE A 199 20.86 9.79 -11.65
C ILE A 199 22.33 9.46 -11.42
N THR A 200 22.89 10.07 -10.38
CA THR A 200 24.21 9.70 -9.86
C THR A 200 24.04 8.91 -8.57
N VAL A 201 24.61 7.71 -8.54
CA VAL A 201 24.70 6.88 -7.33
C VAL A 201 26.16 6.54 -7.04
N ASP A 202 26.52 6.47 -5.76
CA ASP A 202 27.84 6.07 -5.28
C ASP A 202 29.01 6.91 -5.82
N ALA A 203 28.78 8.21 -6.09
CA ALA A 203 29.74 9.11 -6.75
C ALA A 203 31.17 9.12 -6.15
N ASN A 204 31.33 8.76 -4.88
CA ASN A 204 32.62 8.69 -4.18
C ASN A 204 33.24 7.28 -4.19
N GLY A 205 32.67 6.33 -4.93
CA GLY A 205 33.21 4.99 -5.11
C GLY A 205 34.50 4.96 -5.95
N PRO A 206 35.30 3.87 -5.90
CA PRO A 206 36.52 3.77 -6.68
C PRO A 206 36.25 3.85 -8.20
N ALA A 207 37.04 4.64 -8.94
CA ALA A 207 36.96 4.68 -10.40
C ALA A 207 37.14 3.28 -11.01
N GLY A 208 36.18 2.84 -11.83
CA GLY A 208 36.14 1.49 -12.43
C GLY A 208 35.48 0.39 -11.57
N ALA A 209 35.08 0.71 -10.33
CA ALA A 209 34.08 -0.06 -9.59
C ALA A 209 32.66 0.39 -9.98
N ALA A 210 31.66 -0.43 -9.67
CA ALA A 210 30.25 -0.07 -9.88
C ALA A 210 29.89 1.19 -9.07
N GLY A 211 29.96 2.39 -9.65
CA GLY A 211 29.57 3.61 -8.93
C GLY A 211 30.46 4.86 -9.04
N GLY A 212 31.69 4.78 -9.54
CA GLY A 212 32.67 5.89 -9.40
C GLY A 212 32.52 7.10 -10.36
N SER A 213 31.44 7.19 -11.14
CA SER A 213 31.23 8.19 -12.18
C SER A 213 29.91 8.94 -11.95
N GLN A 214 29.80 10.20 -12.39
CA GLN A 214 28.50 10.89 -12.41
C GLN A 214 27.57 10.25 -13.46
N ASN A 215 26.26 10.47 -13.34
CA ASN A 215 25.25 10.06 -14.34
C ASN A 215 25.33 8.57 -14.69
N ASN A 216 25.48 7.73 -13.65
CA ASN A 216 25.87 6.34 -13.76
C ASN A 216 24.75 5.36 -13.37
N ALA A 217 23.50 5.82 -13.33
CA ALA A 217 22.34 4.95 -13.20
C ALA A 217 21.14 5.52 -13.96
N ILE A 218 20.30 4.60 -14.45
CA ILE A 218 19.00 4.90 -15.03
C ILE A 218 17.95 4.52 -13.98
N ARG A 219 17.12 5.49 -13.59
CA ARG A 219 15.99 5.29 -12.69
C ARG A 219 14.70 5.26 -13.49
N LEU A 220 13.91 4.22 -13.29
CA LEU A 220 12.51 4.16 -13.71
C LEU A 220 11.67 4.55 -12.50
N LEU A 221 11.12 5.76 -12.50
CA LEU A 221 10.35 6.31 -11.39
C LEU A 221 8.86 6.23 -11.74
N PRO A 222 8.07 5.36 -11.07
CA PRO A 222 6.62 5.34 -11.25
C PRO A 222 6.02 6.72 -10.94
N ILE A 223 5.19 7.23 -11.86
CA ILE A 223 4.41 8.46 -11.65
C ILE A 223 2.93 8.17 -11.38
N LYS A 224 2.57 6.89 -11.36
CA LYS A 224 1.31 6.35 -10.84
C LYS A 224 1.57 4.95 -10.24
N PRO A 225 0.74 4.48 -9.30
CA PRO A 225 0.86 3.12 -8.78
C PRO A 225 0.84 2.10 -9.93
N LEU A 226 1.80 1.18 -9.92
CA LEU A 226 1.80 0.06 -10.86
C LEU A 226 0.68 -0.93 -10.51
N LYS A 227 0.21 -1.70 -11.50
CA LYS A 227 -0.77 -2.76 -11.23
C LYS A 227 -0.17 -3.79 -10.25
N PRO A 228 -0.91 -4.24 -9.23
CA PRO A 228 -0.45 -5.28 -8.30
C PRO A 228 -0.32 -6.63 -9.02
N LYS A 229 0.47 -7.55 -8.46
CA LYS A 229 0.67 -8.92 -8.98
C LYS A 229 0.95 -8.98 -10.48
N THR A 230 1.68 -8.01 -11.02
CA THR A 230 1.90 -7.83 -12.47
C THR A 230 3.37 -7.89 -12.81
N LYS A 231 3.73 -8.65 -13.85
CA LYS A 231 5.11 -8.74 -14.33
C LYS A 231 5.40 -7.63 -15.34
N TYR A 232 6.49 -6.91 -15.14
CA TYR A 232 7.04 -5.93 -16.07
C TYR A 232 8.40 -6.39 -16.57
N ALA A 233 8.57 -6.48 -17.89
CA ALA A 233 9.87 -6.68 -18.52
C ALA A 233 10.52 -5.32 -18.79
N VAL A 234 11.73 -5.12 -18.24
CA VAL A 234 12.54 -3.92 -18.44
C VAL A 234 13.66 -4.25 -19.42
N VAL A 235 13.72 -3.52 -20.53
CA VAL A 235 14.69 -3.75 -21.61
C VAL A 235 15.38 -2.44 -21.98
N LEU A 236 16.71 -2.45 -22.05
CA LEU A 236 17.53 -1.34 -22.53
C LEU A 236 18.08 -1.65 -23.92
N GLY A 237 17.93 -0.70 -24.85
CA GLY A 237 18.51 -0.79 -26.18
C GLY A 237 19.92 -0.18 -26.27
N ASN A 238 20.62 -0.45 -27.36
CA ASN A 238 21.92 0.16 -27.68
C ASN A 238 21.82 1.58 -28.28
N LYS A 239 20.63 2.17 -28.35
CA LYS A 239 20.43 3.58 -28.75
C LYS A 239 20.85 4.55 -27.65
N ILE A 240 20.95 4.10 -26.39
CA ILE A 240 21.46 4.87 -25.25
C ILE A 240 22.98 5.04 -25.43
N VAL A 241 23.48 6.24 -25.19
CA VAL A 241 24.89 6.60 -25.38
C VAL A 241 25.57 7.02 -24.08
N ASP A 242 26.87 6.81 -23.99
CA ASP A 242 27.69 7.31 -22.90
C ASP A 242 28.11 8.78 -23.13
N LYS A 243 28.82 9.34 -22.15
CA LYS A 243 29.31 10.74 -22.20
C LYS A 243 30.19 11.06 -23.41
N ASP A 244 30.76 10.06 -24.09
CA ASP A 244 31.61 10.22 -25.27
C ASP A 244 30.82 10.03 -26.58
N GLY A 245 29.50 9.78 -26.48
CA GLY A 245 28.61 9.53 -27.61
C GLY A 245 28.65 8.09 -28.12
N GLU A 246 29.35 7.18 -27.43
CA GLU A 246 29.44 5.78 -27.79
C GLU A 246 28.24 5.01 -27.26
N LYS A 247 27.75 4.04 -28.05
CA LYS A 247 26.57 3.25 -27.68
C LYS A 247 26.83 2.37 -26.47
N LEU A 248 25.81 2.18 -25.63
CA LEU A 248 25.85 1.15 -24.60
C LEU A 248 26.14 -0.23 -25.19
N THR A 249 26.99 -0.96 -24.48
CA THR A 249 27.37 -2.34 -24.80
C THR A 249 26.77 -3.31 -23.81
N LYS A 250 26.77 -4.61 -24.15
CA LYS A 250 26.28 -5.68 -23.27
C LYS A 250 27.35 -6.09 -22.27
N GLU A 251 26.96 -6.43 -21.04
CA GLU A 251 27.86 -7.17 -20.15
C GLU A 251 27.95 -8.65 -20.57
N ASN A 252 29.16 -9.23 -20.60
CA ASN A 252 29.36 -10.64 -20.98
C ASN A 252 28.55 -11.63 -20.13
N ARG A 253 28.37 -11.33 -18.85
CA ARG A 253 27.57 -12.14 -17.93
C ARG A 253 26.08 -12.07 -18.29
N PHE A 254 25.59 -10.88 -18.68
CA PHE A 254 24.23 -10.70 -19.19
C PHE A 254 24.02 -11.53 -20.46
N GLU A 255 24.95 -11.45 -21.41
CA GLU A 255 24.85 -12.21 -22.66
C GLU A 255 24.88 -13.73 -22.40
N THR A 256 25.74 -14.18 -21.49
CA THR A 256 25.80 -15.61 -21.10
C THR A 256 24.50 -16.08 -20.43
N ALA A 257 23.88 -15.25 -19.58
CA ALA A 257 22.66 -15.61 -18.87
C ALA A 257 21.42 -15.55 -19.79
N SER A 258 21.29 -14.52 -20.62
CA SER A 258 20.08 -14.26 -21.42
C SER A 258 20.04 -14.90 -22.80
N ASN A 259 21.18 -15.33 -23.36
CA ASN A 259 21.20 -15.94 -24.69
C ASN A 259 20.95 -17.47 -24.63
N PRO A 260 19.82 -17.98 -25.18
CA PRO A 260 19.49 -19.39 -25.12
C PRO A 260 20.45 -20.30 -25.89
N GLU A 261 21.17 -19.77 -26.90
CA GLU A 261 22.16 -20.51 -27.69
C GLU A 261 23.46 -20.78 -26.93
N PHE A 262 23.70 -20.05 -25.84
CA PHE A 262 24.88 -20.24 -25.01
C PHE A 262 24.66 -21.30 -23.95
N VAL A 263 25.67 -22.15 -23.72
CA VAL A 263 25.63 -23.15 -22.65
C VAL A 263 25.98 -22.48 -21.32
N ILE A 264 25.09 -22.61 -20.32
CA ILE A 264 25.42 -22.21 -18.95
C ILE A 264 26.47 -23.17 -18.39
N SER A 265 27.69 -22.65 -18.17
CA SER A 265 28.77 -23.40 -17.54
C SER A 265 28.67 -23.45 -16.01
N ASN A 266 28.02 -22.44 -15.39
CA ASN A 266 27.75 -22.38 -13.95
C ASN A 266 26.24 -22.53 -13.67
N PRO A 267 25.77 -23.67 -13.16
CA PRO A 267 24.35 -23.91 -12.86
C PRO A 267 23.68 -22.83 -11.99
N ALA A 268 24.44 -22.09 -11.18
CA ALA A 268 23.91 -20.99 -10.37
C ALA A 268 23.34 -19.83 -11.20
N LEU A 269 23.64 -19.76 -12.51
CA LEU A 269 23.07 -18.77 -13.42
C LEU A 269 21.73 -19.21 -14.04
N GLN A 270 21.26 -20.44 -13.78
CA GLN A 270 20.00 -20.92 -14.35
C GLN A 270 18.80 -20.07 -13.93
N PRO A 271 18.60 -19.72 -12.64
CA PRO A 271 17.49 -18.85 -12.21
C PRO A 271 17.48 -17.50 -12.94
N PHE A 272 18.67 -16.94 -13.19
CA PHE A 272 18.80 -15.70 -13.96
C PHE A 272 18.43 -15.89 -15.43
N ARG A 273 18.82 -17.01 -16.06
CA ARG A 273 18.38 -17.31 -17.43
C ARG A 273 16.87 -17.45 -17.53
N ASP A 274 16.26 -18.14 -16.57
CA ASP A 274 14.82 -18.41 -16.54
C ASP A 274 14.00 -17.11 -16.51
N ILE A 275 14.59 -16.01 -16.04
CA ILE A 275 13.98 -14.67 -16.01
C ILE A 275 14.42 -13.77 -17.17
N MET A 276 15.71 -13.75 -17.47
CA MET A 276 16.29 -12.76 -18.37
C MET A 276 16.12 -13.13 -19.85
N ALA A 277 16.14 -14.44 -20.18
CA ALA A 277 15.88 -14.86 -21.56
C ALA A 277 14.44 -14.50 -21.99
N PRO A 278 13.38 -14.79 -21.20
CA PRO A 278 12.04 -14.31 -21.51
C PRO A 278 11.94 -12.78 -21.58
N ALA A 279 12.54 -12.05 -20.64
CA ALA A 279 12.54 -10.57 -20.66
C ALA A 279 13.15 -10.01 -21.96
N ARG A 280 14.25 -10.61 -22.43
CA ARG A 280 14.90 -10.23 -23.68
C ARG A 280 14.05 -10.60 -24.91
N ASP A 281 13.38 -11.75 -24.87
CA ASP A 281 12.44 -12.15 -25.92
C ASP A 281 11.28 -11.15 -26.06
N TYR A 282 10.67 -10.72 -24.95
CA TYR A 282 9.61 -9.70 -24.98
C TYR A 282 10.06 -8.39 -25.65
N GLY A 283 11.28 -7.93 -25.37
CA GLY A 283 11.85 -6.76 -26.05
C GLY A 283 11.96 -6.98 -27.57
N SER A 284 12.47 -8.14 -27.98
CA SER A 284 12.58 -8.51 -29.41
C SER A 284 11.22 -8.66 -30.11
N ASP A 285 10.23 -9.19 -29.40
CA ASP A 285 8.86 -9.33 -29.88
C ASP A 285 8.22 -7.96 -30.06
N PHE A 286 8.44 -7.04 -29.13
CA PHE A 286 7.99 -5.66 -29.25
C PHE A 286 8.66 -4.93 -30.42
N PHE A 287 9.96 -5.16 -30.67
CA PHE A 287 10.63 -4.60 -31.86
C PHE A 287 10.01 -5.14 -33.15
N SER A 288 9.64 -6.42 -33.18
CA SER A 288 8.95 -7.03 -34.33
C SER A 288 7.58 -6.41 -34.54
N PHE A 289 6.80 -6.24 -33.47
CA PHE A 289 5.54 -5.49 -33.50
C PHE A 289 5.74 -4.06 -34.05
N LYS A 290 6.72 -3.30 -33.55
CA LYS A 290 6.99 -1.95 -34.07
C LYS A 290 7.33 -1.94 -35.56
N ARG A 291 8.03 -2.97 -36.08
CA ARG A 291 8.29 -3.09 -37.52
C ARG A 291 7.04 -3.40 -38.32
N GLU A 292 6.15 -4.24 -37.79
CA GLU A 292 4.87 -4.55 -38.42
C GLU A 292 4.00 -3.29 -38.55
N GLN A 293 4.04 -2.40 -37.54
CA GLN A 293 3.21 -1.19 -37.50
C GLN A 293 3.87 0.07 -38.11
N GLY A 294 5.20 0.19 -38.09
CA GLY A 294 5.92 1.47 -38.23
C GLY A 294 6.32 1.91 -39.65
N GLY A 295 5.98 1.18 -40.72
CA GLY A 295 6.25 1.60 -42.10
C GLY A 295 7.72 1.97 -42.39
N SER A 296 7.99 3.13 -42.99
CA SER A 296 9.36 3.58 -43.33
C SER A 296 10.19 4.13 -42.16
N ALA A 297 9.58 4.33 -40.99
CA ALA A 297 10.25 4.71 -39.73
C ALA A 297 10.36 3.51 -38.75
N ALA A 298 10.17 2.29 -39.27
CA ALA A 298 10.12 1.05 -38.52
C ALA A 298 11.36 0.83 -37.64
N GLU A 299 11.13 0.25 -36.45
CA GLU A 299 12.15 -0.05 -35.45
C GLU A 299 13.29 -0.91 -36.03
N PRO A 300 14.52 -0.36 -36.17
CA PRO A 300 15.65 -1.12 -36.68
C PRO A 300 16.22 -2.10 -35.65
N SER A 301 15.97 -1.91 -34.36
CA SER A 301 16.55 -2.74 -33.31
C SER A 301 16.09 -4.21 -33.38
N THR A 302 17.02 -5.10 -33.09
CA THR A 302 16.84 -6.56 -33.09
C THR A 302 17.18 -7.14 -31.72
N TYR A 303 17.01 -8.46 -31.57
CA TYR A 303 17.44 -9.20 -30.38
C TYR A 303 18.89 -8.92 -29.96
N ASP A 304 19.77 -8.61 -30.94
CA ASP A 304 21.18 -8.32 -30.69
C ASP A 304 21.45 -6.87 -30.27
N ASP A 305 20.50 -5.96 -30.44
CA ASP A 305 20.64 -4.56 -30.01
C ASP A 305 20.24 -4.35 -28.54
N ILE A 306 19.70 -5.38 -27.88
CA ILE A 306 19.35 -5.35 -26.46
C ILE A 306 20.61 -5.43 -25.61
N THR A 307 20.88 -4.39 -24.82
CA THR A 307 22.07 -4.28 -23.96
C THR A 307 21.85 -4.85 -22.57
N PHE A 308 20.60 -4.83 -22.10
CA PHE A 308 20.19 -5.39 -20.82
C PHE A 308 18.68 -5.70 -20.85
N ALA A 309 18.29 -6.75 -20.14
CA ALA A 309 16.91 -7.15 -19.96
C ALA A 309 16.73 -7.92 -18.64
N ILE A 310 15.70 -7.58 -17.89
CA ILE A 310 15.28 -8.26 -16.64
C ILE A 310 13.77 -8.09 -16.47
N SER A 311 13.15 -8.85 -15.59
CA SER A 311 11.78 -8.56 -15.14
C SER A 311 11.70 -8.39 -13.63
N PHE A 312 10.67 -7.66 -13.23
CA PHE A 312 10.20 -7.61 -11.86
C PHE A 312 8.69 -7.82 -11.83
N THR A 313 8.20 -8.46 -10.79
CA THR A 313 6.79 -8.70 -10.54
C THR A 313 6.38 -7.88 -9.34
N THR A 314 5.32 -7.10 -9.46
CA THR A 314 4.84 -6.25 -8.37
C THR A 314 4.14 -7.04 -7.28
N THR A 315 4.19 -6.52 -6.06
CA THR A 315 3.58 -7.13 -4.88
C THR A 315 2.06 -7.15 -4.96
N ALA A 316 1.44 -7.96 -4.09
CA ALA A 316 0.02 -7.92 -3.80
C ALA A 316 -0.29 -6.79 -2.81
N VAL A 317 -1.50 -6.22 -2.90
CA VAL A 317 -1.91 -5.11 -2.05
C VAL A 317 -2.95 -5.58 -1.03
N GLU A 318 -4.10 -6.05 -1.49
CA GLU A 318 -5.26 -6.38 -0.66
C GLU A 318 -5.31 -7.85 -0.19
N ASP A 319 -4.62 -8.77 -0.88
CA ASP A 319 -4.83 -10.22 -0.76
C ASP A 319 -4.71 -10.76 0.68
N VAL A 320 -3.70 -10.33 1.44
CA VAL A 320 -3.46 -10.86 2.80
C VAL A 320 -4.56 -10.41 3.77
N LEU A 321 -4.90 -9.12 3.77
CA LEU A 321 -5.96 -8.60 4.64
C LEU A 321 -7.33 -9.17 4.23
N LEU A 322 -7.61 -9.22 2.93
CA LEU A 322 -8.87 -9.75 2.42
C LEU A 322 -9.04 -11.24 2.72
N ALA A 323 -7.99 -12.05 2.63
CA ALA A 323 -8.08 -13.47 2.98
C ALA A 323 -8.40 -13.70 4.46
N ASN A 324 -7.87 -12.87 5.36
CA ASN A 324 -8.17 -12.96 6.81
C ASN A 324 -9.51 -12.30 7.19
N ALA A 325 -10.18 -11.61 6.27
CA ALA A 325 -11.52 -11.03 6.47
C ALA A 325 -12.63 -11.86 5.80
N ALA A 326 -12.34 -12.41 4.62
CA ALA A 326 -13.25 -13.16 3.75
C ALA A 326 -12.48 -14.23 2.93
N PRO A 327 -12.14 -15.39 3.53
CA PRO A 327 -11.33 -16.42 2.89
C PRO A 327 -11.86 -16.92 1.53
N ALA A 328 -13.19 -16.91 1.33
CA ALA A 328 -13.82 -17.37 0.10
C ALA A 328 -13.36 -16.57 -1.13
N ALA A 329 -13.14 -15.26 -0.98
CA ALA A 329 -12.64 -14.41 -2.06
C ALA A 329 -11.26 -14.88 -2.55
N TRP A 330 -10.36 -15.20 -1.62
CA TRP A 330 -9.02 -15.71 -1.93
C TRP A 330 -9.08 -17.08 -2.60
N PHE A 331 -9.88 -18.02 -2.06
CA PHE A 331 -10.01 -19.35 -2.66
C PHE A 331 -10.58 -19.32 -4.08
N ARG A 332 -11.55 -18.45 -4.38
CA ARG A 332 -12.04 -18.30 -5.75
C ARG A 332 -10.92 -17.93 -6.72
N GLN A 333 -10.07 -16.98 -6.35
CA GLN A 333 -8.93 -16.60 -7.20
C GLN A 333 -7.91 -17.74 -7.35
N HIS A 334 -7.60 -18.45 -6.26
CA HIS A 334 -6.63 -19.55 -6.27
C HIS A 334 -7.12 -20.73 -7.12
N LEU A 335 -8.35 -21.17 -6.91
CA LEU A 335 -8.98 -22.27 -7.67
C LEU A 335 -9.09 -21.92 -9.16
N LEU A 336 -9.43 -20.67 -9.50
CA LEU A 336 -9.44 -20.23 -10.90
C LEU A 336 -8.04 -20.25 -11.52
N THR A 337 -7.00 -19.88 -10.77
CA THR A 337 -5.61 -19.93 -11.25
C THR A 337 -5.19 -21.37 -11.55
N ASP A 338 -5.52 -22.31 -10.65
CA ASP A 338 -5.22 -23.73 -10.83
C ASP A 338 -5.99 -24.34 -12.01
N LEU A 339 -7.28 -24.03 -12.12
CA LEU A 339 -8.10 -24.44 -13.26
C LEU A 339 -7.53 -23.94 -14.59
N LYS A 340 -7.10 -22.67 -14.66
CA LYS A 340 -6.48 -22.11 -15.87
C LYS A 340 -5.20 -22.83 -16.23
N LYS A 341 -4.34 -23.15 -15.25
CA LYS A 341 -3.11 -23.94 -15.48
C LYS A 341 -3.42 -25.33 -16.01
N GLU A 342 -4.41 -26.01 -15.44
CA GLU A 342 -4.85 -27.32 -15.92
C GLU A 342 -5.33 -27.24 -17.37
N VAL A 343 -6.18 -26.28 -17.70
CA VAL A 343 -6.71 -26.12 -19.06
C VAL A 343 -5.62 -25.75 -20.07
N ILE A 344 -4.61 -24.97 -19.66
CA ILE A 344 -3.42 -24.71 -20.49
C ILE A 344 -2.68 -26.01 -20.80
N ASP A 345 -2.48 -26.88 -19.81
CA ASP A 345 -1.87 -28.20 -20.03
C ASP A 345 -2.72 -29.06 -20.98
N GLN A 346 -4.05 -29.04 -20.84
CA GLN A 346 -4.98 -29.82 -21.68
C GLN A 346 -5.02 -29.35 -23.14
N VAL A 347 -4.94 -28.03 -23.41
CA VAL A 347 -4.85 -27.56 -24.81
C VAL A 347 -3.49 -27.90 -25.42
N ILE A 348 -2.40 -27.78 -24.66
CA ILE A 348 -1.04 -28.09 -25.13
C ILE A 348 -0.86 -29.60 -25.35
N GLY A 349 -1.43 -30.43 -24.49
CA GLY A 349 -1.41 -31.90 -24.58
C GLY A 349 -2.35 -32.46 -25.66
N GLY A 350 -3.33 -31.67 -26.09
CA GLY A 350 -4.29 -32.01 -27.14
C GLY A 350 -5.49 -32.80 -26.65
N GLU A 351 -5.77 -32.76 -25.34
CA GLU A 351 -7.02 -33.19 -24.72
C GLU A 351 -8.19 -32.28 -25.13
N LEU A 352 -7.92 -30.99 -25.33
CA LEU A 352 -8.83 -29.98 -25.89
C LEU A 352 -8.41 -29.58 -27.31
N ASN A 353 -9.35 -29.03 -28.10
CA ASN A 353 -9.11 -28.53 -29.46
C ASN A 353 -9.77 -27.17 -29.69
N PHE A 354 -9.52 -26.57 -30.86
CA PHE A 354 -9.98 -25.22 -31.17
C PHE A 354 -11.16 -25.19 -32.16
N THR A 355 -11.81 -26.32 -32.40
CA THR A 355 -12.77 -26.52 -33.51
C THR A 355 -14.14 -27.02 -33.04
N ASN A 356 -14.39 -26.98 -31.73
CA ASN A 356 -15.60 -27.52 -31.09
C ASN A 356 -15.92 -28.98 -31.49
N GLN A 357 -14.89 -29.80 -31.71
CA GLN A 357 -15.07 -31.21 -32.04
C GLN A 357 -14.94 -32.05 -30.77
N THR A 358 -15.81 -33.05 -30.60
CA THR A 358 -15.73 -33.94 -29.43
C THR A 358 -14.45 -34.76 -29.46
N VAL A 359 -13.76 -34.86 -28.32
CA VAL A 359 -12.58 -35.71 -28.13
C VAL A 359 -13.00 -37.01 -27.40
N SER A 360 -12.34 -38.12 -27.71
CA SER A 360 -12.66 -39.41 -27.08
C SER A 360 -12.38 -39.36 -25.58
N GLY A 361 -13.41 -39.61 -24.75
CA GLY A 361 -13.28 -39.62 -23.29
C GLY A 361 -13.41 -38.25 -22.62
N GLN A 362 -13.82 -37.22 -23.37
CA GLN A 362 -14.05 -35.85 -22.88
C GLN A 362 -15.14 -35.81 -21.80
N SER A 363 -14.90 -35.06 -20.71
CA SER A 363 -15.91 -34.80 -19.69
C SER A 363 -16.94 -33.77 -20.18
N GLU A 364 -18.07 -33.63 -19.49
CA GLU A 364 -19.07 -32.60 -19.83
C GLU A 364 -18.48 -31.19 -19.69
N GLN A 365 -17.72 -30.96 -18.62
CA GLN A 365 -17.00 -29.71 -18.36
C GLN A 365 -16.01 -29.40 -19.48
N ASP A 366 -15.16 -30.36 -19.87
CA ASP A 366 -14.22 -30.19 -20.99
C ASP A 366 -14.96 -29.90 -22.30
N GLY A 367 -16.16 -30.47 -22.47
CA GLY A 367 -17.04 -30.18 -23.61
C GLY A 367 -17.46 -28.71 -23.66
N GLN A 368 -17.89 -28.16 -22.52
CA GLN A 368 -18.29 -26.75 -22.38
C GLN A 368 -17.10 -25.82 -22.61
N ILE A 369 -15.94 -26.12 -22.03
CA ILE A 369 -14.70 -25.34 -22.23
C ILE A 369 -14.31 -25.35 -23.71
N ASN A 370 -14.27 -26.52 -24.34
CA ASN A 370 -13.92 -26.68 -25.76
C ASN A 370 -14.86 -25.91 -26.70
N GLN A 371 -16.16 -25.92 -26.38
CA GLN A 371 -17.15 -25.11 -27.10
C GLN A 371 -16.86 -23.62 -26.92
N ARG A 372 -16.67 -23.17 -25.67
CA ARG A 372 -16.44 -21.76 -25.35
C ARG A 372 -15.14 -21.22 -25.96
N ILE A 373 -14.08 -22.04 -26.04
CA ILE A 373 -12.84 -21.70 -26.75
C ILE A 373 -13.13 -21.35 -28.22
N PHE A 374 -13.87 -22.22 -28.92
CA PHE A 374 -14.21 -22.00 -30.33
C PHE A 374 -15.07 -20.76 -30.51
N GLU A 375 -16.07 -20.56 -29.65
CA GLU A 375 -16.93 -19.38 -29.66
C GLU A 375 -16.11 -18.09 -29.51
N LEU A 376 -15.19 -18.02 -28.54
CA LEU A 376 -14.33 -16.85 -28.35
C LEU A 376 -13.39 -16.61 -29.54
N LEU A 377 -12.74 -17.64 -30.07
CA LEU A 377 -11.80 -17.49 -31.19
C LEU A 377 -12.48 -17.14 -32.53
N THR A 378 -13.79 -17.36 -32.65
CA THR A 378 -14.59 -17.05 -33.84
C THR A 378 -15.50 -15.84 -33.67
N ASP A 379 -15.57 -15.25 -32.48
CA ASP A 379 -16.32 -14.02 -32.22
C ASP A 379 -15.52 -12.78 -32.65
N PRO A 380 -16.01 -11.99 -33.63
CA PRO A 380 -15.34 -10.76 -34.06
C PRO A 380 -15.17 -9.72 -32.94
N ASN A 381 -15.99 -9.77 -31.88
CA ASN A 381 -15.88 -8.85 -30.75
C ASN A 381 -14.83 -9.28 -29.71
N TYR A 382 -14.24 -10.47 -29.87
CA TYR A 382 -13.23 -10.94 -28.92
C TYR A 382 -11.96 -10.08 -28.99
N ARG A 383 -11.41 -9.71 -27.82
CA ARG A 383 -10.26 -8.77 -27.74
C ARG A 383 -9.03 -9.21 -28.54
N LEU A 384 -8.83 -10.52 -28.71
CA LEU A 384 -7.71 -11.10 -29.46
C LEU A 384 -8.18 -11.75 -30.78
N TYR A 385 -9.35 -11.37 -31.29
CA TYR A 385 -9.91 -11.89 -32.53
C TYR A 385 -8.93 -11.74 -33.71
N ARG A 386 -8.88 -12.78 -34.53
CA ARG A 386 -8.08 -12.85 -35.74
C ARG A 386 -8.89 -13.50 -36.86
N GLU A 387 -9.16 -12.74 -37.91
CA GLU A 387 -10.00 -13.20 -39.03
C GLU A 387 -9.42 -14.44 -39.74
N ASP A 388 -8.10 -14.48 -39.93
CA ASP A 388 -7.43 -15.62 -40.56
C ASP A 388 -7.58 -16.90 -39.73
N LEU A 389 -7.37 -16.81 -38.42
CA LEU A 389 -7.57 -17.92 -37.50
C LEU A 389 -9.04 -18.34 -37.44
N ALA A 390 -9.97 -17.39 -37.26
CA ALA A 390 -11.40 -17.67 -37.16
C ALA A 390 -11.94 -18.42 -38.39
N ASN A 391 -11.50 -18.02 -39.59
CA ASN A 391 -11.84 -18.70 -40.84
C ASN A 391 -11.30 -20.15 -40.87
N ILE A 392 -10.03 -20.35 -40.50
CA ILE A 392 -9.42 -21.69 -40.42
C ILE A 392 -10.18 -22.59 -39.45
N LEU A 393 -10.52 -22.07 -38.27
CA LEU A 393 -11.23 -22.83 -37.24
C LEU A 393 -12.67 -23.14 -37.66
N SER A 394 -13.38 -22.18 -38.26
CA SER A 394 -14.76 -22.36 -38.73
C SER A 394 -14.83 -23.41 -39.84
N ASP A 395 -13.96 -23.30 -40.85
CA ASP A 395 -13.88 -24.28 -41.94
C ASP A 395 -13.57 -25.68 -41.42
N ALA A 396 -12.61 -25.80 -40.50
CA ALA A 396 -12.27 -27.09 -39.90
C ALA A 396 -13.44 -27.67 -39.08
N SER A 397 -14.13 -26.84 -38.30
CA SER A 397 -15.30 -27.23 -37.51
C SER A 397 -16.44 -27.75 -38.38
N GLU A 398 -16.79 -27.03 -39.46
CA GLU A 398 -17.83 -27.44 -40.42
C GLU A 398 -17.53 -28.78 -41.10
N ASN A 399 -16.24 -29.08 -41.28
CA ASN A 399 -15.76 -30.32 -41.89
C ASN A 399 -15.48 -31.43 -40.88
N GLY A 400 -15.76 -31.22 -39.58
CA GLY A 400 -15.54 -32.21 -38.53
C GLY A 400 -14.05 -32.51 -38.27
N ILE A 401 -13.16 -31.56 -38.57
CA ILE A 401 -11.71 -31.69 -38.40
C ILE A 401 -11.33 -31.15 -37.03
N GLN A 402 -10.60 -31.96 -36.24
CA GLN A 402 -9.98 -31.53 -35.00
C GLN A 402 -8.68 -30.77 -35.30
N LEU A 403 -8.58 -29.51 -34.88
CA LEU A 403 -7.32 -28.76 -34.85
C LEU A 403 -6.83 -28.61 -33.41
N ARG A 404 -5.67 -29.20 -33.11
CA ARG A 404 -5.01 -29.18 -31.80
C ARG A 404 -3.95 -28.08 -31.75
N TYR A 405 -3.45 -27.81 -30.55
CA TYR A 405 -2.42 -26.80 -30.35
C TYR A 405 -1.18 -27.02 -31.22
N THR A 406 -0.69 -28.26 -31.30
CA THR A 406 0.49 -28.61 -32.12
C THR A 406 0.23 -28.56 -33.63
N ASP A 407 -1.03 -28.50 -34.07
CA ASP A 407 -1.36 -28.30 -35.49
C ASP A 407 -1.27 -26.82 -35.90
N LEU A 408 -1.34 -25.90 -34.92
CA LEU A 408 -1.36 -24.45 -35.11
C LEU A 408 -0.05 -23.78 -34.67
N VAL A 409 0.59 -24.28 -33.62
CA VAL A 409 1.80 -23.72 -33.01
C VAL A 409 2.96 -24.70 -33.20
N ALA A 410 3.93 -24.31 -34.03
CA ALA A 410 5.13 -25.11 -34.25
C ALA A 410 6.16 -24.90 -33.15
N SER A 411 6.26 -23.68 -32.62
CA SER A 411 7.10 -23.34 -31.48
C SER A 411 6.54 -22.14 -30.73
N GLU A 412 6.45 -22.22 -29.40
CA GLU A 412 6.04 -21.10 -28.54
C GLU A 412 6.95 -19.87 -28.66
N ARG A 413 8.21 -20.08 -29.04
CA ARG A 413 9.17 -18.99 -29.28
C ARG A 413 8.97 -18.32 -30.63
N ALA A 414 8.61 -19.09 -31.66
CA ALA A 414 8.45 -18.58 -33.03
C ALA A 414 7.03 -18.03 -33.29
N ASP A 415 6.01 -18.70 -32.74
CA ASP A 415 4.59 -18.39 -32.94
C ASP A 415 3.98 -17.76 -31.68
N ARG A 416 4.77 -16.97 -30.95
CA ARG A 416 4.45 -16.50 -29.60
C ARG A 416 3.08 -15.84 -29.48
N GLN A 417 2.74 -14.96 -30.42
CA GLN A 417 1.46 -14.27 -30.43
C GLN A 417 0.27 -15.24 -30.57
N LEU A 418 0.38 -16.24 -31.47
CA LEU A 418 -0.66 -17.25 -31.65
C LEU A 418 -0.74 -18.16 -30.44
N ALA A 419 0.40 -18.62 -29.91
CA ALA A 419 0.47 -19.41 -28.70
C ALA A 419 -0.23 -18.71 -27.52
N PHE A 420 0.09 -17.44 -27.28
CA PHE A 420 -0.57 -16.63 -26.26
C PHE A 420 -2.08 -16.52 -26.50
N THR A 421 -2.50 -16.18 -27.72
CA THR A 421 -3.92 -16.06 -28.09
C THR A 421 -4.70 -17.34 -27.77
N LEU A 422 -4.16 -18.51 -28.15
CA LEU A 422 -4.81 -19.79 -27.90
C LEU A 422 -4.87 -20.12 -26.40
N GLN A 423 -3.77 -19.92 -25.67
CA GLN A 423 -3.70 -20.23 -24.23
C GLN A 423 -4.58 -19.31 -23.39
N VAL A 424 -4.57 -18.00 -23.64
CA VAL A 424 -5.39 -17.05 -22.89
C VAL A 424 -6.88 -17.21 -23.18
N THR A 425 -7.23 -17.61 -24.41
CA THR A 425 -8.62 -17.93 -24.75
C THR A 425 -9.07 -19.21 -24.04
N ALA A 426 -8.20 -20.21 -23.92
CA ALA A 426 -8.49 -21.41 -23.15
C ALA A 426 -8.68 -21.11 -21.65
N ALA A 427 -7.80 -20.29 -21.07
CA ALA A 427 -7.91 -19.85 -19.69
C ALA A 427 -9.19 -19.04 -19.42
N GLN A 428 -9.57 -18.14 -20.34
CA GLN A 428 -10.82 -17.39 -20.25
C GLN A 428 -12.04 -18.30 -20.40
N ALA A 429 -12.03 -19.22 -21.37
CA ALA A 429 -13.11 -20.19 -21.56
C ALA A 429 -13.34 -21.07 -20.32
N ALA A 430 -12.26 -21.44 -19.63
CA ALA A 430 -12.33 -22.17 -18.37
C ALA A 430 -13.03 -21.36 -17.27
N ALA A 431 -12.64 -20.09 -17.10
CA ALA A 431 -13.25 -19.19 -16.12
C ALA A 431 -14.72 -18.88 -16.44
N ASP A 432 -15.09 -18.82 -17.72
CA ASP A 432 -16.48 -18.60 -18.15
C ASP A 432 -17.37 -19.85 -17.93
N ALA A 433 -16.80 -21.05 -18.07
CA ALA A 433 -17.56 -22.31 -18.08
C ALA A 433 -17.66 -22.98 -16.71
N VAL A 434 -16.76 -22.67 -15.76
CA VAL A 434 -16.64 -23.39 -14.49
C VAL A 434 -16.84 -22.45 -13.32
N ASP A 435 -17.86 -22.71 -12.50
CA ASP A 435 -18.10 -22.00 -11.25
C ASP A 435 -17.38 -22.71 -10.09
N VAL A 436 -16.42 -22.00 -9.47
CA VAL A 436 -15.64 -22.48 -8.32
C VAL A 436 -16.15 -21.94 -6.98
N ALA A 437 -17.25 -21.16 -6.96
CA ALA A 437 -17.71 -20.46 -5.75
C ALA A 437 -18.12 -21.41 -4.62
N ALA A 438 -18.75 -22.54 -4.96
CA ALA A 438 -19.17 -23.54 -3.97
C ALA A 438 -17.97 -24.18 -3.26
N GLU A 439 -16.94 -24.58 -4.02
CA GLU A 439 -15.71 -25.16 -3.47
C GLU A 439 -14.93 -24.12 -2.64
N ALA A 440 -14.85 -22.88 -3.12
CA ALA A 440 -14.23 -21.79 -2.37
C ALA A 440 -14.92 -21.53 -1.03
N THR A 441 -16.25 -21.62 -0.98
CA THR A 441 -17.03 -21.48 0.27
C THR A 441 -16.74 -22.63 1.23
N GLU A 442 -16.69 -23.88 0.73
CA GLU A 442 -16.36 -25.04 1.57
C GLU A 442 -14.95 -24.92 2.19
N LEU A 443 -13.96 -24.48 1.41
CA LEU A 443 -12.60 -24.27 1.92
C LEU A 443 -12.54 -23.10 2.91
N ALA A 444 -13.29 -22.02 2.68
CA ALA A 444 -13.39 -20.90 3.61
C ALA A 444 -13.98 -21.31 4.96
N GLU A 445 -15.02 -22.15 4.97
CA GLU A 445 -15.60 -22.69 6.21
C GLU A 445 -14.59 -23.54 7.01
N LYS A 446 -13.68 -24.24 6.35
CA LYS A 446 -12.59 -24.97 7.01
C LYS A 446 -11.55 -24.02 7.62
N VAL A 447 -11.22 -22.93 6.94
CA VAL A 447 -10.35 -21.87 7.51
C VAL A 447 -10.99 -21.24 8.74
N ALA A 448 -12.29 -20.94 8.69
CA ALA A 448 -13.04 -20.35 9.82
C ALA A 448 -13.08 -21.26 11.07
N GLN A 449 -12.84 -22.57 10.92
CA GLN A 449 -12.73 -23.51 12.04
C GLN A 449 -11.34 -23.50 12.70
N ALA A 450 -10.32 -22.99 12.01
CA ALA A 450 -8.92 -23.04 12.45
C ALA A 450 -8.31 -21.65 12.72
N THR A 451 -9.01 -20.57 12.37
CA THR A 451 -8.53 -19.19 12.46
C THR A 451 -9.62 -18.28 13.02
N ASP A 452 -9.22 -17.16 13.64
CA ASP A 452 -10.15 -16.20 14.25
C ASP A 452 -10.48 -15.06 13.30
N LEU A 453 -11.38 -15.33 12.35
CA LEU A 453 -11.87 -14.34 11.40
C LEU A 453 -12.79 -13.32 12.09
N PRO A 454 -12.91 -12.08 11.55
CA PRO A 454 -13.91 -11.12 11.98
C PRO A 454 -15.32 -11.72 11.91
N ARG A 455 -16.02 -11.76 13.04
CA ARG A 455 -17.37 -12.33 13.17
C ARG A 455 -18.16 -11.65 14.28
N ALA A 456 -19.49 -11.68 14.15
CA ALA A 456 -20.37 -11.20 15.20
C ALA A 456 -20.29 -12.12 16.42
N TYR A 457 -20.43 -11.55 17.63
CA TYR A 457 -20.49 -12.35 18.84
C TYR A 457 -21.82 -13.11 18.92
N ASP A 458 -21.75 -14.43 19.10
CA ASP A 458 -22.90 -15.28 19.39
C ASP A 458 -22.95 -15.63 20.88
N PRO A 459 -23.90 -15.06 21.67
CA PRO A 459 -24.08 -15.41 23.08
C PRO A 459 -24.42 -16.88 23.32
N ALA A 460 -24.92 -17.60 22.31
CA ALA A 460 -25.24 -19.02 22.39
C ALA A 460 -24.03 -19.94 22.20
N SER A 461 -22.89 -19.41 21.71
CA SER A 461 -21.64 -20.16 21.53
C SER A 461 -21.06 -20.69 22.85
N GLY A 462 -21.36 -20.01 23.96
CA GLY A 462 -20.76 -20.27 25.27
C GLY A 462 -19.37 -19.63 25.45
N GLU A 463 -18.86 -18.91 24.44
CA GLU A 463 -17.66 -18.08 24.56
C GLU A 463 -17.94 -16.87 25.47
N PRO A 464 -16.98 -16.44 26.30
CA PRO A 464 -17.09 -15.21 27.06
C PRO A 464 -17.42 -14.02 26.16
N ALA A 465 -18.22 -13.08 26.66
CA ALA A 465 -18.49 -11.85 25.94
C ALA A 465 -17.16 -11.11 25.70
N PRO A 466 -16.84 -10.73 24.44
CA PRO A 466 -15.56 -10.14 24.11
C PRO A 466 -15.46 -8.66 24.51
N VAL A 467 -16.55 -8.03 24.96
CA VAL A 467 -16.61 -6.61 25.30
C VAL A 467 -17.26 -6.42 26.66
N ARG A 468 -16.74 -5.49 27.45
CA ARG A 468 -17.35 -5.07 28.72
C ARG A 468 -17.06 -3.60 29.01
N PHE A 469 -18.07 -2.88 29.50
CA PHE A 469 -17.92 -1.50 29.99
C PHE A 469 -18.07 -1.45 31.50
N PHE A 470 -17.35 -0.53 32.13
CA PHE A 470 -17.32 -0.40 33.60
C PHE A 470 -17.34 1.05 34.08
N SER A 471 -17.25 2.02 33.18
CA SER A 471 -17.25 3.45 33.52
C SER A 471 -17.99 4.25 32.45
N GLN A 472 -18.76 5.24 32.89
CA GLN A 472 -19.33 6.28 32.06
C GLN A 472 -19.08 7.64 32.72
N LYS A 473 -18.51 8.58 31.97
CA LYS A 473 -18.20 9.96 32.39
C LYS A 473 -18.87 10.96 31.45
N ALA A 474 -19.14 12.17 31.92
CA ALA A 474 -19.40 13.30 31.03
C ALA A 474 -18.09 13.76 30.38
N GLY A 475 -18.15 14.29 29.16
CA GLY A 475 -16.97 14.83 28.47
C GLY A 475 -16.17 15.83 29.32
N GLY A 476 -16.85 16.78 29.96
CA GLY A 476 -16.23 17.75 30.87
C GLY A 476 -15.54 17.16 32.12
N GLU A 477 -15.87 15.92 32.52
CA GLU A 477 -15.17 15.19 33.59
C GLU A 477 -13.88 14.53 33.10
N VAL A 478 -13.79 14.23 31.79
CA VAL A 478 -12.56 13.72 31.16
C VAL A 478 -11.63 14.87 30.82
N ASN A 479 -12.18 15.95 30.26
CA ASN A 479 -11.46 17.18 29.99
C ASN A 479 -12.47 18.35 29.94
N PRO A 480 -12.32 19.40 30.75
CA PRO A 480 -13.25 20.55 30.77
C PRO A 480 -13.49 21.21 29.40
N ALA A 481 -12.52 21.12 28.47
CA ALA A 481 -12.66 21.66 27.11
C ALA A 481 -13.71 20.94 26.25
N LEU A 482 -14.14 19.73 26.64
CA LEU A 482 -15.14 18.95 25.91
C LEU A 482 -16.59 19.34 26.27
N GLU A 483 -16.79 20.12 27.34
CA GLU A 483 -18.11 20.65 27.69
C GLU A 483 -18.47 21.85 26.80
N GLN A 484 -19.64 21.79 26.14
CA GLN A 484 -20.09 22.84 25.21
C GLN A 484 -21.34 23.55 25.74
N VAL A 485 -21.66 24.74 25.20
CA VAL A 485 -22.87 25.50 25.55
C VAL A 485 -23.90 25.39 24.42
N ALA A 486 -25.03 24.73 24.66
CA ALA A 486 -26.04 24.48 23.63
C ALA A 486 -27.07 25.62 23.47
N ILE A 487 -27.39 26.35 24.54
CA ILE A 487 -28.29 27.51 24.49
C ILE A 487 -27.83 28.56 25.52
N ASP A 488 -27.50 29.77 25.05
CA ASP A 488 -27.33 30.96 25.89
C ASP A 488 -28.69 31.67 26.02
N LEU A 489 -29.32 31.52 27.18
CA LEU A 489 -30.60 32.17 27.50
C LEU A 489 -30.43 33.40 28.41
N VAL A 490 -29.36 34.20 28.34
CA VAL A 490 -29.20 35.50 29.08
C VAL A 490 -29.24 35.40 30.62
N ILE A 491 -29.75 34.32 31.22
CA ILE A 491 -29.95 34.10 32.66
C ILE A 491 -29.55 32.67 33.12
N THR A 492 -29.41 31.69 32.22
CA THR A 492 -28.91 30.33 32.50
C THR A 492 -28.32 29.68 31.24
N ASP A 493 -27.08 29.19 31.31
CA ASP A 493 -26.42 28.42 30.24
C ASP A 493 -26.83 26.95 30.33
N VAL A 494 -27.34 26.38 29.23
CA VAL A 494 -27.51 24.92 29.12
C VAL A 494 -26.22 24.32 28.61
N ARG A 495 -25.46 23.69 29.51
CA ARG A 495 -24.24 22.96 29.16
C ARG A 495 -24.59 21.58 28.64
N VAL A 496 -23.87 21.14 27.61
CA VAL A 496 -24.01 19.83 26.97
C VAL A 496 -22.69 19.10 26.99
N ASN A 497 -22.78 17.80 27.20
CA ASN A 497 -21.63 16.92 27.28
C ASN A 497 -21.89 15.66 26.46
N ILE A 498 -20.89 15.21 25.72
CA ILE A 498 -20.89 13.82 25.29
C ILE A 498 -20.80 12.89 26.50
N ARG A 499 -21.35 11.69 26.35
CA ARG A 499 -21.13 10.57 27.28
C ARG A 499 -19.89 9.82 26.80
N VAL A 500 -18.93 9.60 27.69
CA VAL A 500 -17.70 8.84 27.43
C VAL A 500 -17.76 7.54 28.21
N TYR A 501 -17.83 6.43 27.51
CA TYR A 501 -17.81 5.08 28.06
C TYR A 501 -16.40 4.51 27.97
N GLU A 502 -15.87 4.04 29.09
CA GLU A 502 -14.58 3.34 29.17
C GLU A 502 -14.85 1.85 29.43
N GLY A 503 -14.18 1.01 28.64
CA GLY A 503 -14.35 -0.43 28.70
C GLY A 503 -13.12 -1.18 28.21
N GLU A 504 -13.29 -2.48 28.06
CA GLU A 504 -12.31 -3.40 27.54
C GLU A 504 -12.92 -4.27 26.42
N ILE A 505 -12.07 -4.65 25.46
CA ILE A 505 -12.40 -5.54 24.34
C ILE A 505 -11.29 -6.57 24.16
N SER A 506 -11.63 -7.86 24.07
CA SER A 506 -10.70 -8.95 23.75
C SER A 506 -10.65 -9.17 22.25
N LEU A 507 -9.47 -9.01 21.66
CA LEU A 507 -9.24 -9.15 20.22
C LEU A 507 -8.13 -10.18 19.93
N PRO A 508 -8.22 -10.93 18.81
CA PRO A 508 -7.15 -11.82 18.40
C PRO A 508 -5.90 -11.03 18.02
N TYR A 509 -4.77 -11.48 18.51
CA TYR A 509 -3.46 -10.87 18.27
C TYR A 509 -2.56 -11.86 17.51
N TYR A 510 -2.08 -11.41 16.37
CA TYR A 510 -1.30 -12.19 15.40
C TYR A 510 0.20 -11.89 15.46
N GLN A 511 0.55 -10.72 16.03
CA GLN A 511 1.93 -10.41 16.39
C GLN A 511 2.37 -11.18 17.64
N GLN A 512 3.68 -11.27 17.86
CA GLN A 512 4.21 -11.93 19.07
C GLN A 512 3.88 -11.10 20.33
N ILE A 513 3.38 -11.79 21.36
CA ILE A 513 3.05 -11.20 22.66
C ILE A 513 4.29 -11.30 23.58
N PRO A 514 4.68 -10.25 24.32
CA PRO A 514 5.84 -10.29 25.19
C PRO A 514 5.58 -11.14 26.44
N GLU A 515 6.60 -11.86 26.91
CA GLU A 515 6.53 -12.65 28.16
C GLU A 515 7.36 -11.97 29.26
N GLY A 516 6.73 -11.68 30.40
CA GLY A 516 7.42 -11.12 31.56
C GLY A 516 7.95 -9.71 31.31
N GLN A 517 9.24 -9.48 31.61
CA GLN A 517 9.90 -8.16 31.52
C GLN A 517 10.75 -8.02 30.24
N ASP A 518 10.69 -8.99 29.33
CA ASP A 518 11.44 -8.99 28.06
C ASP A 518 10.50 -8.57 26.92
N GLY A 519 10.71 -7.35 26.41
CA GLY A 519 9.94 -6.78 25.30
C GLY A 519 10.48 -7.15 23.91
N SER A 520 11.52 -7.98 23.80
CA SER A 520 12.19 -8.25 22.52
C SER A 520 11.28 -8.90 21.46
N ALA A 521 10.24 -9.62 21.87
CA ALA A 521 9.21 -10.18 20.98
C ALA A 521 8.48 -9.09 20.17
N LEU A 522 8.28 -7.90 20.75
CA LEU A 522 7.60 -6.78 20.11
C LEU A 522 8.38 -6.23 18.90
N GLN A 523 9.69 -6.49 18.83
CA GLN A 523 10.59 -5.94 17.81
C GLN A 523 11.08 -7.00 16.84
N ASN A 524 11.28 -8.22 17.33
CA ASN A 524 11.80 -9.34 16.53
C ASN A 524 10.68 -10.16 15.87
N GLY A 525 9.46 -10.06 16.40
CA GLY A 525 8.29 -10.79 15.90
C GLY A 525 7.76 -10.30 14.56
N SER A 526 7.21 -11.23 13.80
CA SER A 526 6.40 -10.99 12.59
C SER A 526 5.31 -12.06 12.55
N TRP A 527 4.27 -11.84 11.74
CA TRP A 527 3.20 -12.82 11.59
C TRP A 527 3.71 -14.13 11.02
N LEU A 528 3.22 -15.22 11.60
CA LEU A 528 3.43 -16.58 11.11
C LEU A 528 2.20 -17.04 10.32
N PRO A 529 2.36 -17.90 9.31
CA PRO A 529 1.23 -18.49 8.61
C PRO A 529 0.47 -19.48 9.51
N ALA A 530 -0.85 -19.54 9.35
CA ALA A 530 -1.71 -20.48 10.06
C ALA A 530 -1.28 -21.94 9.82
N ASP A 531 -1.32 -22.76 10.88
CA ASP A 531 -1.02 -24.19 10.81
C ASP A 531 -2.28 -24.97 10.42
N PHE A 532 -2.30 -25.50 9.20
CA PHE A 532 -3.37 -26.32 8.67
C PHE A 532 -3.01 -27.81 8.60
N SER A 533 -2.00 -28.28 9.36
CA SER A 533 -1.55 -29.67 9.29
C SER A 533 -2.64 -30.71 9.63
N GLU A 534 -3.62 -30.33 10.44
CA GLU A 534 -4.79 -31.15 10.78
C GLU A 534 -5.94 -31.06 9.74
N ILE A 535 -5.84 -30.15 8.76
CA ILE A 535 -6.81 -29.93 7.68
C ILE A 535 -6.08 -29.98 6.32
N PRO A 536 -5.71 -31.17 5.83
CA PRO A 536 -4.83 -31.33 4.67
C PRO A 536 -5.42 -30.83 3.35
N GLU A 537 -6.73 -30.57 3.29
CA GLU A 537 -7.41 -29.95 2.15
C GLU A 537 -7.02 -28.47 1.98
N LEU A 538 -6.54 -27.81 3.04
CA LEU A 538 -6.12 -26.41 2.98
C LEU A 538 -4.66 -26.26 2.51
N PRO A 539 -4.31 -25.15 1.84
CA PRO A 539 -2.95 -24.89 1.38
C PRO A 539 -1.96 -24.81 2.54
N GLN A 540 -1.01 -25.76 2.58
CA GLN A 540 0.02 -25.80 3.62
C GLN A 540 1.14 -24.80 3.31
N ALA A 541 1.41 -23.89 4.24
CA ALA A 541 2.52 -22.96 4.12
C ALA A 541 3.85 -23.71 4.01
N LYS A 542 4.72 -23.22 3.13
CA LYS A 542 6.04 -23.84 2.87
C LYS A 542 7.17 -23.26 3.72
N SER A 543 6.92 -22.13 4.37
CA SER A 543 7.88 -21.38 5.19
C SER A 543 7.16 -20.71 6.36
N ASP A 544 7.89 -19.91 7.13
CA ASP A 544 7.40 -19.05 8.21
C ASP A 544 6.92 -17.66 7.70
N ARG A 545 6.58 -17.53 6.41
CA ARG A 545 6.24 -16.26 5.77
C ARG A 545 4.76 -16.19 5.40
N VAL A 546 4.09 -15.14 5.83
CA VAL A 546 2.76 -14.74 5.34
C VAL A 546 2.92 -13.96 4.03
N SER A 547 2.32 -14.46 2.95
CA SER A 547 2.35 -13.87 1.60
C SER A 547 0.99 -13.99 0.93
N HIS A 548 0.76 -13.38 -0.23
CA HIS A 548 -0.50 -13.57 -0.97
C HIS A 548 -0.79 -15.04 -1.36
N ARG A 549 0.20 -15.94 -1.32
CA ARG A 549 0.00 -17.38 -1.57
C ARG A 549 -0.36 -18.18 -0.32
N PHE A 550 0.09 -17.72 0.84
CA PHE A 550 -0.20 -18.31 2.14
C PHE A 550 -0.60 -17.18 3.09
N PRO A 551 -1.81 -16.61 2.91
CA PRO A 551 -2.15 -15.32 3.50
C PRO A 551 -2.69 -15.42 4.93
N PHE A 552 -3.17 -16.60 5.35
CA PHE A 552 -3.84 -16.78 6.63
C PHE A 552 -2.84 -16.65 7.78
N ALA A 553 -3.09 -15.74 8.70
CA ALA A 553 -2.21 -15.46 9.83
C ALA A 553 -2.51 -16.40 11.01
N GLN A 554 -1.47 -16.85 11.69
CA GLN A 554 -1.58 -17.64 12.92
C GLN A 554 -1.81 -16.71 14.11
N LYS A 555 -2.93 -16.92 14.81
CA LYS A 555 -3.17 -16.25 16.09
C LYS A 555 -2.14 -16.67 17.14
N GLN A 556 -1.58 -15.70 17.84
CA GLN A 556 -0.66 -15.90 18.97
C GLN A 556 -1.39 -15.91 20.32
N GLY A 557 -2.51 -15.19 20.43
CA GLY A 557 -3.38 -15.17 21.61
C GLY A 557 -4.53 -14.19 21.45
N ASP A 558 -5.39 -14.11 22.46
CA ASP A 558 -6.33 -12.98 22.62
C ASP A 558 -5.72 -11.96 23.56
N VAL A 559 -5.86 -10.67 23.25
CA VAL A 559 -5.41 -9.58 24.12
C VAL A 559 -6.62 -8.71 24.47
N THR A 560 -6.85 -8.55 25.77
CA THR A 560 -7.88 -7.67 26.32
C THR A 560 -7.32 -6.26 26.42
N ILE A 561 -7.86 -5.36 25.60
CA ILE A 561 -7.35 -4.00 25.42
C ILE A 561 -8.44 -2.96 25.65
N PRO A 562 -8.10 -1.68 25.83
CA PRO A 562 -9.07 -0.67 26.18
C PRO A 562 -9.90 -0.28 24.96
N ILE A 563 -11.18 -0.01 25.18
CA ILE A 563 -12.09 0.57 24.19
C ILE A 563 -12.75 1.81 24.79
N ILE A 564 -12.85 2.86 23.96
CA ILE A 564 -13.61 4.06 24.27
C ILE A 564 -14.80 4.17 23.33
N VAL A 565 -15.97 4.46 23.88
CA VAL A 565 -17.17 4.78 23.10
C VAL A 565 -17.71 6.12 23.55
N THR A 566 -18.00 7.00 22.60
CA THR A 566 -18.63 8.28 22.88
C THR A 566 -20.05 8.28 22.33
N ALA A 567 -20.98 8.92 23.04
CA ALA A 567 -22.37 9.04 22.60
C ALA A 567 -22.92 10.44 22.87
N PRO A 568 -23.96 10.88 22.13
CA PRO A 568 -24.63 12.16 22.37
C PRO A 568 -25.20 12.28 23.79
N ASP A 569 -25.39 13.51 24.25
CA ASP A 569 -25.97 13.82 25.56
C ASP A 569 -27.36 13.18 25.72
N ALA A 570 -27.60 12.49 26.85
CA ALA A 570 -28.87 11.83 27.15
C ALA A 570 -29.89 12.75 27.87
N ASN A 571 -29.58 14.04 28.03
CA ASN A 571 -30.45 14.98 28.72
C ASN A 571 -31.88 14.93 28.12
N PRO A 572 -32.92 14.65 28.93
CA PRO A 572 -34.29 14.53 28.46
C PRO A 572 -34.82 15.77 27.70
N LEU A 573 -34.18 16.93 27.87
CA LEU A 573 -34.48 18.15 27.10
C LEU A 573 -34.28 17.97 25.59
N PHE A 574 -33.39 17.07 25.17
CA PHE A 574 -33.08 16.81 23.76
C PHE A 574 -33.94 15.69 23.16
N GLY A 575 -34.94 15.22 23.89
CA GLY A 575 -35.84 14.16 23.44
C GLY A 575 -35.20 12.75 23.45
N PRO A 576 -35.97 11.72 23.12
CA PRO A 576 -35.43 10.36 23.00
C PRO A 576 -34.46 10.29 21.81
N GLY A 577 -33.48 9.40 21.89
CA GLY A 577 -32.63 9.07 20.74
C GLY A 577 -33.42 8.54 19.54
N PRO A 578 -32.81 8.50 18.34
CA PRO A 578 -33.45 8.06 17.12
C PRO A 578 -33.95 6.60 17.24
N ALA A 579 -35.14 6.34 16.72
CA ALA A 579 -35.77 5.03 16.79
C ALA A 579 -34.96 3.95 16.05
N GLY A 580 -34.28 4.33 14.96
CA GLY A 580 -33.39 3.45 14.19
C GLY A 580 -31.96 3.34 14.73
N GLY A 581 -31.66 3.95 15.87
CA GLY A 581 -30.31 4.01 16.43
C GLY A 581 -29.47 5.17 15.88
N TYR A 582 -28.44 5.54 16.61
CA TYR A 582 -27.47 6.55 16.17
C TYR A 582 -26.48 5.92 15.19
N PRO A 583 -26.16 6.59 14.07
CA PRO A 583 -25.07 6.14 13.21
C PRO A 583 -23.73 6.07 13.95
N VAL A 584 -22.85 5.18 13.48
CA VAL A 584 -21.59 4.83 14.15
C VAL A 584 -20.40 5.32 13.36
N ILE A 585 -19.44 5.94 14.02
CA ILE A 585 -18.12 6.27 13.50
C ILE A 585 -17.11 5.34 14.17
N ILE A 586 -16.29 4.65 13.38
CA ILE A 586 -15.10 3.95 13.86
C ILE A 586 -13.90 4.88 13.64
N TYR A 587 -13.07 5.07 14.66
CA TYR A 587 -11.94 5.98 14.63
C TYR A 587 -10.61 5.27 14.88
N GLN A 588 -9.60 5.65 14.09
CA GLN A 588 -8.20 5.29 14.33
C GLN A 588 -7.37 6.55 14.60
N HIS A 589 -6.75 6.61 15.79
CA HIS A 589 -5.88 7.72 16.20
C HIS A 589 -4.53 7.71 15.46
N ALA A 590 -3.84 8.85 15.39
CA ALA A 590 -2.48 8.96 14.85
C ALA A 590 -1.45 8.08 15.60
N ALA A 591 -0.42 7.58 14.91
CA ALA A 591 0.49 6.55 15.43
C ALA A 591 1.29 6.92 16.70
N THR A 592 1.36 8.20 17.09
CA THR A 592 2.05 8.66 18.31
C THR A 592 1.07 9.07 19.43
N GLN A 593 -0.23 8.84 19.21
CA GLN A 593 -1.30 9.19 20.13
C GLN A 593 -1.90 7.93 20.76
N ASP A 594 -2.95 8.12 21.56
CA ASP A 594 -3.80 7.06 22.08
C ASP A 594 -5.26 7.32 21.69
N ARG A 595 -6.15 6.36 21.97
CA ARG A 595 -7.59 6.40 21.71
C ARG A 595 -8.29 7.68 22.20
N SER A 596 -7.80 8.37 23.22
CA SER A 596 -8.42 9.62 23.71
C SER A 596 -8.36 10.75 22.69
N ALA A 597 -7.44 10.71 21.72
CA ALA A 597 -7.35 11.67 20.62
C ALA A 597 -8.64 11.75 19.79
N ILE A 598 -9.55 10.77 19.93
CA ILE A 598 -10.90 10.78 19.36
C ILE A 598 -11.79 11.90 19.91
N LEU A 599 -11.58 12.33 21.16
CA LEU A 599 -12.54 13.09 21.96
C LEU A 599 -12.95 14.43 21.36
N PRO A 600 -12.04 15.25 20.78
CA PRO A 600 -12.41 16.52 20.16
C PRO A 600 -13.37 16.33 18.96
N MET A 601 -13.00 15.47 18.01
CA MET A 601 -13.85 15.16 16.85
C MET A 601 -15.14 14.42 17.23
N ALA A 602 -15.09 13.51 18.20
CA ALA A 602 -16.28 12.85 18.71
C ALA A 602 -17.25 13.82 19.38
N THR A 603 -16.73 14.83 20.10
CA THR A 603 -17.54 15.90 20.68
C THR A 603 -18.24 16.70 19.60
N ALA A 604 -17.52 17.07 18.54
CA ALA A 604 -18.11 17.74 17.39
C ALA A 604 -19.20 16.89 16.71
N ALA A 605 -18.91 15.63 16.39
CA ALA A 605 -19.88 14.74 15.74
C ALA A 605 -21.11 14.45 16.61
N GLY A 606 -20.91 14.26 17.92
CA GLY A 606 -21.97 13.94 18.87
C GLY A 606 -22.88 15.11 19.24
N LEU A 607 -22.39 16.36 19.15
CA LEU A 607 -23.11 17.55 19.65
C LEU A 607 -23.54 18.55 18.57
N LEU A 608 -22.86 18.62 17.40
CA LEU A 608 -23.24 19.59 16.36
C LEU A 608 -24.67 19.40 15.84
N CYS A 609 -25.19 18.17 15.88
CA CYS A 609 -26.60 17.83 15.56
C CYS A 609 -27.65 18.58 16.39
N LEU A 610 -27.25 19.06 17.57
CA LEU A 610 -28.14 19.79 18.48
C LEU A 610 -28.40 21.22 18.00
N SER A 611 -27.55 21.77 17.13
CA SER A 611 -27.62 23.15 16.66
C SER A 611 -28.54 23.36 15.44
N ASP A 612 -28.93 22.29 14.75
CA ASP A 612 -29.65 22.37 13.47
C ASP A 612 -31.15 22.72 13.63
N ASN A 613 -31.68 22.72 14.86
CA ASN A 613 -33.10 22.93 15.13
C ASN A 613 -33.32 24.08 16.13
N PRO A 614 -34.45 24.84 16.02
CA PRO A 614 -34.82 25.87 17.00
C PRO A 614 -34.96 25.34 18.43
N THR A 615 -35.09 24.01 18.58
CA THR A 615 -35.03 23.29 19.84
C THR A 615 -34.02 22.16 19.64
N PRO A 616 -32.94 22.12 20.43
CA PRO A 616 -31.96 21.04 20.36
C PRO A 616 -32.61 19.67 20.54
N THR A 617 -32.34 18.74 19.63
CA THR A 617 -32.90 17.38 19.66
C THR A 617 -31.90 16.35 19.19
N ASN A 618 -31.80 15.23 19.92
CA ASN A 618 -31.14 14.03 19.45
C ASN A 618 -31.90 13.45 18.26
N ASN A 619 -31.18 13.14 17.18
CA ASN A 619 -31.76 12.66 15.93
C ASN A 619 -30.78 11.73 15.19
N GLU A 620 -31.13 11.34 13.96
CA GLU A 620 -30.32 10.45 13.10
C GLU A 620 -29.05 11.12 12.53
N ASP A 621 -28.76 12.35 12.93
CA ASP A 621 -27.59 13.14 12.53
C ASP A 621 -26.61 13.39 13.69
N CYS A 622 -26.88 12.80 14.86
CA CYS A 622 -25.93 12.70 15.97
C CYS A 622 -25.21 11.35 15.91
N PHE A 623 -23.92 11.32 16.22
CA PHE A 623 -23.09 10.13 16.01
C PHE A 623 -22.59 9.52 17.32
N ILE A 624 -22.44 8.20 17.31
CA ILE A 624 -21.65 7.44 18.28
C ILE A 624 -20.26 7.27 17.67
N THR A 625 -19.19 7.45 18.45
CA THR A 625 -17.82 7.22 17.97
C THR A 625 -17.13 6.15 18.81
N VAL A 626 -16.59 5.12 18.17
CA VAL A 626 -15.90 3.98 18.77
C VAL A 626 -14.41 4.07 18.45
N GLY A 627 -13.56 3.94 19.46
CA GLY A 627 -12.11 3.97 19.30
C GLY A 627 -11.40 2.90 20.13
N ILE A 628 -10.33 2.36 19.58
CA ILE A 628 -9.36 1.50 20.25
C ILE A 628 -7.96 2.02 19.91
N ASP A 629 -6.96 1.53 20.63
CA ASP A 629 -5.58 1.80 20.26
C ASP A 629 -5.08 0.93 19.12
N MET A 630 -4.19 1.52 18.32
CA MET A 630 -3.32 0.77 17.42
C MET A 630 -2.43 -0.23 18.19
N PRO A 631 -1.94 -1.28 17.53
CA PRO A 631 -0.91 -2.14 18.11
C PRO A 631 0.29 -1.33 18.62
N LEU A 632 0.80 -1.65 19.81
CA LEU A 632 1.92 -0.95 20.44
C LEU A 632 1.67 0.53 20.83
N ASN A 633 0.41 0.97 20.82
CA ASN A 633 -0.03 2.25 21.36
C ASN A 633 -0.68 2.08 22.74
N GLY A 634 -0.95 3.18 23.44
CA GLY A 634 -1.47 3.12 24.81
C GLY A 634 -1.26 4.39 25.60
N VAL A 635 -2.06 4.52 26.65
CA VAL A 635 -1.91 5.57 27.64
C VAL A 635 -0.80 5.18 28.62
N PHE A 636 0.20 6.05 28.78
CA PHE A 636 1.16 5.97 29.89
C PHE A 636 0.78 7.01 30.96
N GLY A 637 0.14 6.57 32.05
CA GLY A 637 -0.34 7.49 33.08
C GLY A 637 -1.65 8.21 32.68
N GLU A 638 -1.56 9.41 32.11
CA GLU A 638 -2.72 10.22 31.67
C GLU A 638 -2.84 10.25 30.14
N ALA A 639 -4.07 10.15 29.62
CA ALA A 639 -4.34 10.05 28.19
C ALA A 639 -4.14 11.39 27.45
N ALA A 640 -3.79 11.35 26.16
CA ALA A 640 -3.41 12.52 25.37
C ALA A 640 -4.44 13.67 25.39
N ALA A 641 -5.74 13.37 25.30
CA ALA A 641 -6.79 14.40 25.34
C ALA A 641 -7.48 14.54 26.71
N SER A 642 -6.95 13.89 27.75
CA SER A 642 -7.42 14.02 29.14
C SER A 642 -6.89 15.29 29.80
N ALA A 643 -7.57 15.74 30.85
CA ALA A 643 -7.02 16.72 31.79
C ALA A 643 -7.32 16.32 33.25
N ASP A 644 -6.42 16.69 34.16
CA ASP A 644 -6.56 16.52 35.61
C ASP A 644 -6.86 15.06 36.05
N GLY A 645 -6.36 14.08 35.30
CA GLY A 645 -6.57 12.65 35.56
C GLY A 645 -7.96 12.14 35.14
N GLY A 646 -8.64 12.85 34.24
CA GLY A 646 -9.97 12.50 33.73
C GLY A 646 -10.02 11.15 33.00
N MET A 647 -8.93 10.73 32.35
CA MET A 647 -8.73 9.41 31.76
C MET A 647 -7.28 8.96 31.93
N VAL A 648 -7.10 7.72 32.40
CA VAL A 648 -5.79 7.14 32.72
C VAL A 648 -5.64 5.75 32.08
N GLU A 649 -4.45 5.18 32.16
CA GLU A 649 -4.18 3.81 31.69
C GLU A 649 -5.13 2.76 32.30
N ILE A 650 -5.48 1.73 31.53
CA ILE A 650 -6.53 0.76 31.89
C ILE A 650 -6.25 0.00 33.18
N SER A 651 -4.97 -0.26 33.48
CA SER A 651 -4.54 -0.94 34.71
C SER A 651 -4.86 -0.15 35.99
N GLN A 652 -5.08 1.16 35.85
CA GLN A 652 -5.46 2.07 36.95
C GLN A 652 -6.97 2.35 36.99
N GLN A 653 -7.72 1.91 35.97
CA GLN A 653 -9.16 2.18 35.89
C GLN A 653 -9.97 1.25 36.80
N PRO A 654 -10.80 1.80 37.72
CA PRO A 654 -11.66 0.98 38.56
C PRO A 654 -12.61 0.12 37.72
N GLY A 655 -12.61 -1.18 37.97
CA GLY A 655 -13.52 -2.13 37.30
C GLY A 655 -12.94 -2.76 36.04
N ALA A 656 -11.76 -2.37 35.55
CA ALA A 656 -11.03 -3.11 34.52
C ALA A 656 -10.64 -4.52 35.01
N SER A 657 -10.54 -5.47 34.08
CA SER A 657 -10.11 -6.84 34.41
C SER A 657 -8.62 -6.88 34.74
N GLU A 658 -8.18 -7.86 35.55
CA GLU A 658 -6.74 -8.02 35.88
C GLU A 658 -5.89 -8.34 34.65
N ASP A 659 -6.49 -8.93 33.61
CA ASP A 659 -5.82 -9.30 32.36
C ASP A 659 -5.87 -8.18 31.30
N ALA A 660 -6.55 -7.06 31.57
CA ALA A 660 -6.59 -5.92 30.67
C ALA A 660 -5.23 -5.20 30.63
N THR A 661 -4.78 -4.85 29.43
CA THR A 661 -3.49 -4.19 29.22
C THR A 661 -3.57 -3.16 28.11
N GLU A 662 -2.75 -2.11 28.20
CA GLU A 662 -2.52 -1.21 27.08
C GLU A 662 -1.87 -1.97 25.92
N ARG A 663 -2.11 -1.53 24.67
CA ARG A 663 -1.60 -2.21 23.47
C ARG A 663 -0.07 -2.20 23.37
N HIS A 664 0.63 -1.36 24.13
CA HIS A 664 2.09 -1.35 24.28
C HIS A 664 2.62 -2.36 25.31
N PHE A 665 1.75 -3.11 26.01
CA PHE A 665 2.13 -4.15 26.99
C PHE A 665 3.04 -3.66 28.13
N GLY A 666 2.96 -2.37 28.48
CA GLY A 666 3.87 -1.71 29.42
C GLY A 666 5.29 -1.40 28.89
N PHE A 667 5.56 -1.54 27.59
CA PHE A 667 6.87 -1.26 26.99
C PHE A 667 6.88 0.01 26.14
N THR A 668 8.03 0.69 26.11
CA THR A 668 8.32 1.85 25.27
C THR A 668 9.70 1.69 24.64
N ALA A 669 10.03 2.51 23.64
CA ALA A 669 11.39 2.59 23.13
C ALA A 669 12.36 3.18 24.16
N GLY A 670 13.50 2.50 24.38
CA GLY A 670 14.63 3.05 25.13
C GLY A 670 15.60 3.84 24.23
N PRO A 671 16.72 4.35 24.79
CA PRO A 671 17.65 5.22 24.07
C PRO A 671 18.31 4.59 22.82
N ASN A 672 18.53 3.26 22.80
CA ASN A 672 19.05 2.56 21.62
C ASN A 672 17.93 1.83 20.85
N MET A 673 16.69 2.30 20.99
CA MET A 673 15.49 1.71 20.39
C MET A 673 15.14 0.30 20.79
N GLN A 674 15.79 -0.30 21.78
CA GLN A 674 15.31 -1.54 22.35
C GLN A 674 14.03 -1.32 23.15
N ALA A 675 13.12 -2.29 23.12
CA ALA A 675 11.96 -2.29 24.01
C ALA A 675 12.43 -2.33 25.47
N VAL A 676 11.98 -1.37 26.28
CA VAL A 676 12.22 -1.30 27.72
C VAL A 676 10.90 -1.13 28.46
N PRO A 677 10.78 -1.63 29.71
CA PRO A 677 9.61 -1.32 30.54
C PRO A 677 9.42 0.20 30.68
N GLY A 678 8.18 0.67 30.57
CA GLY A 678 7.84 2.09 30.59
C GLY A 678 8.27 2.81 31.88
N ASP A 679 8.29 2.09 33.01
CA ASP A 679 8.76 2.60 34.31
C ASP A 679 10.28 2.82 34.39
N GLN A 680 11.03 2.37 33.38
CA GLN A 680 12.47 2.58 33.22
C GLN A 680 12.81 3.69 32.22
N ALA A 681 11.83 4.24 31.52
CA ALA A 681 12.00 5.38 30.64
C ALA A 681 11.67 6.69 31.37
N GLU A 682 12.43 7.76 31.09
CA GLU A 682 12.15 9.08 31.68
C GLU A 682 10.85 9.69 31.15
N SER A 683 10.48 9.38 29.91
CA SER A 683 9.26 9.83 29.24
C SER A 683 8.79 8.75 28.27
N PRO A 684 8.03 7.75 28.75
CA PRO A 684 7.48 6.72 27.86
C PRO A 684 6.45 7.35 26.91
N GLU A 685 6.44 6.89 25.65
CA GLU A 685 5.60 7.47 24.60
C GLU A 685 4.79 6.39 23.88
N SER A 686 3.50 6.69 23.66
CA SER A 686 2.59 5.83 22.89
C SER A 686 3.11 5.60 21.47
N GLY A 687 3.11 4.34 21.01
CA GLY A 687 3.48 3.99 19.65
C GLY A 687 4.99 4.07 19.34
N SER A 688 5.84 4.34 20.33
CA SER A 688 7.30 4.44 20.17
C SER A 688 7.97 3.17 19.61
N LEU A 689 7.31 2.01 19.72
CA LEU A 689 7.75 0.73 19.16
C LEU A 689 6.96 0.29 17.91
N PHE A 690 5.99 1.09 17.46
CA PHE A 690 5.11 0.75 16.33
C PHE A 690 5.88 0.65 15.01
N LEU A 691 6.82 1.57 14.78
CA LEU A 691 7.70 1.57 13.62
C LEU A 691 9.04 0.92 13.96
N ASN A 692 9.45 -0.02 13.12
CA ASN A 692 10.70 -0.74 13.28
C ASN A 692 11.51 -0.75 11.97
N PHE A 693 12.44 0.19 11.88
CA PHE A 693 13.35 0.38 10.75
C PHE A 693 14.46 -0.69 10.66
N THR A 694 14.58 -1.59 11.65
CA THR A 694 15.51 -2.72 11.62
C THR A 694 14.80 -4.05 11.36
N ASN A 695 13.47 -4.07 11.41
CA ASN A 695 12.64 -5.22 11.05
C ASN A 695 11.39 -4.76 10.27
N PHE A 696 11.50 -4.78 8.94
CA PHE A 696 10.44 -4.29 8.06
C PHE A 696 9.15 -5.12 8.14
N ALA A 697 9.28 -6.45 8.33
CA ALA A 697 8.12 -7.33 8.47
C ALA A 697 7.33 -7.03 9.75
N ASN A 698 8.03 -6.70 10.84
CA ASN A 698 7.40 -6.26 12.09
C ASN A 698 6.54 -5.00 11.88
N THR A 699 7.10 -3.97 11.25
CA THR A 699 6.35 -2.73 10.94
C THR A 699 5.10 -3.01 10.09
N ARG A 700 5.26 -3.78 9.01
CA ARG A 700 4.16 -4.20 8.13
C ARG A 700 3.05 -4.89 8.93
N ASP A 701 3.44 -5.83 9.79
CA ASP A 701 2.49 -6.67 10.50
C ASP A 701 1.83 -5.94 11.68
N ASN A 702 2.47 -4.92 12.26
CA ASN A 702 1.81 -3.99 13.19
C ASN A 702 0.69 -3.21 12.48
N MET A 703 0.93 -2.74 11.25
CA MET A 703 -0.08 -2.05 10.44
C MET A 703 -1.22 -3.00 10.00
N ARG A 704 -0.90 -4.25 9.64
CA ARG A 704 -1.92 -5.26 9.30
C ARG A 704 -2.76 -5.66 10.51
N GLN A 705 -2.16 -5.76 11.70
CA GLN A 705 -2.88 -6.01 12.94
C GLN A 705 -3.89 -4.91 13.23
N GLY A 706 -3.51 -3.63 13.07
CA GLY A 706 -4.45 -2.52 13.22
C GLY A 706 -5.65 -2.62 12.27
N ALA A 707 -5.42 -2.96 10.99
CA ALA A 707 -6.50 -3.15 10.03
C ALA A 707 -7.45 -4.32 10.41
N LEU A 708 -6.91 -5.45 10.89
CA LEU A 708 -7.73 -6.56 11.37
C LEU A 708 -8.49 -6.21 12.65
N ASP A 709 -7.87 -5.49 13.58
CA ASP A 709 -8.54 -5.03 14.81
C ASP A 709 -9.79 -4.20 14.48
N LEU A 710 -9.70 -3.29 13.51
CA LEU A 710 -10.85 -2.49 13.03
C LEU A 710 -11.96 -3.34 12.39
N LEU A 711 -11.60 -4.42 11.67
CA LEU A 711 -12.58 -5.37 11.13
C LEU A 711 -13.29 -6.14 12.25
N HIS A 712 -12.56 -6.57 13.27
CA HIS A 712 -13.17 -7.20 14.45
C HIS A 712 -14.08 -6.22 15.21
N VAL A 713 -13.65 -4.97 15.41
CA VAL A 713 -14.49 -3.93 16.04
C VAL A 713 -15.78 -3.71 15.26
N ASN A 714 -15.72 -3.68 13.92
CA ASN A 714 -16.89 -3.55 13.06
C ASN A 714 -17.88 -4.71 13.23
N ALA A 715 -17.39 -5.95 13.19
CA ALA A 715 -18.22 -7.13 13.40
C ALA A 715 -18.81 -7.20 14.82
N LEU A 716 -18.12 -6.59 15.80
CA LEU A 716 -18.51 -6.58 17.21
C LEU A 716 -19.40 -5.38 17.61
N LEU A 717 -19.78 -4.48 16.70
CA LEU A 717 -20.68 -3.34 17.03
C LEU A 717 -21.95 -3.76 17.81
N PRO A 718 -22.68 -4.83 17.44
CA PRO A 718 -23.82 -5.29 18.22
C PRO A 718 -23.45 -5.75 19.65
N ALA A 719 -22.27 -6.34 19.82
CA ALA A 719 -21.77 -6.76 21.13
C ALA A 719 -21.35 -5.56 21.99
N ILE A 720 -20.77 -4.53 21.39
CA ILE A 720 -20.42 -3.26 22.05
C ILE A 720 -21.69 -2.58 22.57
N GLU A 721 -22.74 -2.47 21.74
CA GLU A 721 -24.04 -1.93 22.16
C GLU A 721 -24.61 -2.71 23.36
N GLN A 722 -24.66 -4.04 23.25
CA GLN A 722 -25.18 -4.88 24.32
C GLN A 722 -24.38 -4.73 25.62
N ALA A 723 -23.04 -4.67 25.54
CA ALA A 723 -22.18 -4.50 26.70
C ALA A 723 -22.37 -3.15 27.42
N ILE A 724 -22.65 -2.07 26.67
CA ILE A 724 -23.00 -0.76 27.26
C ILE A 724 -24.38 -0.85 27.94
N ASN A 725 -25.35 -1.50 27.29
CA ASN A 725 -26.70 -1.65 27.85
C ASN A 725 -26.75 -2.52 29.12
N ASP A 726 -25.80 -3.45 29.27
CA ASP A 726 -25.65 -4.30 30.46
C ASP A 726 -24.74 -3.70 31.55
N CYS A 727 -24.08 -2.56 31.27
CA CYS A 727 -23.16 -1.92 32.19
C CYS A 727 -23.91 -1.33 33.41
N ALA A 728 -23.72 -1.93 34.59
CA ALA A 728 -24.42 -1.54 35.81
C ALA A 728 -24.04 -0.15 36.35
N GLU A 729 -22.82 0.32 36.06
CA GLU A 729 -22.31 1.64 36.46
C GLU A 729 -22.56 2.71 35.39
N CYS A 730 -23.11 2.31 34.24
CA CYS A 730 -23.47 3.21 33.15
C CYS A 730 -24.93 3.66 33.29
N GLY A 731 -25.22 4.86 32.77
CA GLY A 731 -26.56 5.45 32.72
C GLY A 731 -27.41 4.90 31.56
N ASP A 732 -28.24 5.77 30.98
CA ASP A 732 -29.14 5.42 29.87
C ASP A 732 -28.45 4.61 28.76
N GLY A 733 -29.17 3.61 28.24
CA GLY A 733 -28.69 2.71 27.21
C GLY A 733 -28.31 3.40 25.90
N LEU A 734 -27.68 2.60 25.03
CA LEU A 734 -27.22 2.98 23.70
C LEU A 734 -27.95 2.15 22.63
N ASN A 735 -28.17 2.73 21.47
CA ASN A 735 -28.76 2.08 20.30
C ASN A 735 -27.95 2.50 19.07
N MET A 736 -27.27 1.57 18.41
CA MET A 736 -26.43 1.78 17.25
C MET A 736 -27.19 1.45 15.97
N ASN A 737 -27.00 2.26 14.94
CA ASN A 737 -27.45 1.96 13.59
C ASN A 737 -26.29 1.38 12.77
N THR A 738 -26.21 0.05 12.70
CA THR A 738 -25.15 -0.65 11.96
C THR A 738 -25.35 -0.64 10.45
N ASP A 739 -26.49 -0.15 9.93
CA ASP A 739 -26.66 0.15 8.51
C ASP A 739 -25.95 1.46 8.10
N ARG A 740 -25.52 2.27 9.09
CA ARG A 740 -24.83 3.56 8.89
C ARG A 740 -23.53 3.62 9.69
N VAL A 741 -22.51 2.94 9.17
CA VAL A 741 -21.15 2.95 9.72
C VAL A 741 -20.23 3.83 8.88
N TYR A 742 -19.45 4.67 9.55
CA TYR A 742 -18.50 5.62 8.97
C TYR A 742 -17.10 5.41 9.57
N PHE A 743 -16.07 5.94 8.92
CA PHE A 743 -14.70 5.77 9.36
C PHE A 743 -13.94 7.11 9.40
N ILE A 744 -13.05 7.25 10.39
CA ILE A 744 -12.11 8.37 10.48
C ILE A 744 -10.70 7.84 10.78
N SER A 745 -9.72 8.39 10.07
CA SER A 745 -8.29 8.19 10.34
C SER A 745 -7.54 9.52 10.23
N HIS A 746 -6.44 9.64 10.97
CA HIS A 746 -5.59 10.85 10.99
C HIS A 746 -4.11 10.50 10.85
N SER A 747 -3.36 11.29 10.08
CA SER A 747 -1.89 11.21 9.99
C SER A 747 -1.40 9.83 9.49
N LEU A 748 -0.31 9.33 10.08
CA LEU A 748 0.32 8.05 9.77
C LEU A 748 -0.57 6.83 10.07
N SER A 749 -1.64 6.98 10.86
CA SER A 749 -2.61 5.88 11.07
C SER A 749 -3.33 5.46 9.80
N GLY A 750 -3.27 6.29 8.74
CA GLY A 750 -3.69 5.89 7.41
C GLY A 750 -2.94 4.65 6.90
N MET A 751 -1.73 4.38 7.39
CA MET A 751 -1.08 3.08 7.20
C MET A 751 -1.86 2.00 7.97
N GLY A 752 -2.54 1.10 7.24
CA GLY A 752 -3.51 0.16 7.80
C GLY A 752 -4.93 0.75 7.94
N GLY A 753 -5.08 2.02 8.30
CA GLY A 753 -6.38 2.71 8.39
C GLY A 753 -7.06 2.99 7.04
N VAL A 754 -6.33 3.44 6.02
CA VAL A 754 -6.89 3.64 4.65
C VAL A 754 -7.26 2.30 3.97
N PRO A 755 -6.47 1.22 4.14
CA PRO A 755 -6.89 -0.12 3.73
C PRO A 755 -8.20 -0.62 4.35
N TYR A 756 -8.48 -0.28 5.62
CA TYR A 756 -9.62 -0.82 6.37
C TYR A 756 -10.99 -0.69 5.65
N PRO A 757 -11.47 0.51 5.25
CA PRO A 757 -12.78 0.64 4.58
C PRO A 757 -12.83 -0.09 3.23
N VAL A 758 -11.70 -0.17 2.50
CA VAL A 758 -11.60 -0.93 1.25
C VAL A 758 -11.77 -2.43 1.53
N ILE A 759 -10.97 -2.99 2.45
CA ILE A 759 -11.03 -4.41 2.80
C ILE A 759 -12.39 -4.78 3.39
N ASN A 760 -12.94 -3.95 4.29
CA ASN A 760 -14.24 -4.18 4.92
C ASN A 760 -15.35 -4.34 3.87
N ASN A 761 -15.43 -3.41 2.91
CA ASN A 761 -16.51 -3.42 1.91
C ASN A 761 -16.33 -4.53 0.86
N LEU A 762 -15.09 -4.89 0.52
CA LEU A 762 -14.82 -6.07 -0.31
C LEU A 762 -15.20 -7.35 0.44
N ALA A 763 -14.80 -7.47 1.71
CA ALA A 763 -15.06 -8.65 2.53
C ALA A 763 -16.55 -8.82 2.87
N ALA A 764 -17.30 -7.74 3.06
CA ALA A 764 -18.75 -7.77 3.36
C ALA A 764 -19.59 -8.47 2.27
N GLN A 765 -19.04 -8.69 1.07
CA GLN A 765 -19.69 -9.47 0.01
C GLN A 765 -19.76 -10.97 0.34
N ASP A 766 -18.80 -11.48 1.13
CA ASP A 766 -18.69 -12.90 1.52
C ASP A 766 -18.76 -13.13 3.03
N ASN A 767 -18.59 -12.08 3.83
CA ASN A 767 -18.67 -12.11 5.28
C ASN A 767 -19.84 -11.21 5.76
N PRO A 768 -21.03 -11.78 6.02
CA PRO A 768 -22.22 -11.01 6.37
C PRO A 768 -22.19 -10.38 7.76
N ASP A 769 -21.19 -10.70 8.60
CA ASP A 769 -21.02 -10.09 9.92
C ASP A 769 -20.35 -8.70 9.84
N LEU A 770 -19.77 -8.35 8.69
CA LEU A 770 -19.16 -7.03 8.47
C LEU A 770 -20.21 -6.03 7.96
N ASN A 771 -20.30 -4.92 8.67
CA ASN A 771 -21.15 -3.77 8.34
C ASN A 771 -20.41 -2.87 7.33
N PRO A 772 -20.97 -2.61 6.13
CA PRO A 772 -20.33 -1.76 5.14
C PRO A 772 -20.03 -0.34 5.66
N ILE A 773 -18.85 0.18 5.32
CA ILE A 773 -18.47 1.58 5.57
C ILE A 773 -19.06 2.44 4.46
N LEU A 774 -19.92 3.38 4.83
CA LEU A 774 -20.63 4.25 3.89
C LEU A 774 -19.80 5.45 3.44
N ALA A 775 -19.01 6.03 4.36
CA ALA A 775 -18.12 7.16 4.07
C ALA A 775 -16.94 7.21 5.04
N SER A 776 -15.84 7.83 4.59
CA SER A 776 -14.60 7.98 5.35
C SER A 776 -14.11 9.43 5.39
N VAL A 777 -13.45 9.82 6.48
CA VAL A 777 -12.65 11.06 6.55
C VAL A 777 -11.20 10.72 6.86
N LEU A 778 -10.29 11.22 6.04
CA LEU A 778 -8.85 10.99 6.12
C LEU A 778 -8.15 12.32 6.39
N PHE A 779 -7.88 12.60 7.67
CA PHE A 779 -7.28 13.85 8.07
C PHE A 779 -5.76 13.81 7.87
N ASN A 780 -5.23 14.68 7.01
CA ASN A 780 -3.80 14.91 6.82
C ASN A 780 -3.00 13.60 6.64
N THR A 781 -3.54 12.69 5.82
CA THR A 781 -2.99 11.35 5.57
C THR A 781 -2.29 11.29 4.21
N GLY A 782 -1.17 10.57 4.12
CA GLY A 782 -0.42 10.37 2.88
C GLY A 782 0.18 8.97 2.79
N GLY A 783 0.65 8.59 1.60
CA GLY A 783 1.28 7.28 1.34
C GLY A 783 2.65 7.37 0.69
N GLN A 784 3.11 6.24 0.14
CA GLN A 784 4.52 5.96 -0.20
C GLN A 784 5.45 6.15 1.00
N PHE A 785 5.14 5.44 2.10
CA PHE A 785 5.75 5.60 3.43
C PHE A 785 7.26 5.90 3.42
N SER A 786 8.09 5.17 2.67
CA SER A 786 9.55 5.36 2.74
C SER A 786 10.00 6.72 2.18
N ARG A 787 9.37 7.19 1.10
CA ARG A 787 9.63 8.51 0.52
C ARG A 787 8.88 9.62 1.24
N LEU A 788 7.72 9.33 1.82
CA LEU A 788 7.04 10.23 2.75
C LEU A 788 7.93 10.51 3.96
N ALA A 789 8.49 9.48 4.59
CA ALA A 789 9.40 9.59 5.72
C ALA A 789 10.67 10.39 5.37
N GLU A 790 11.21 10.22 4.16
CA GLU A 790 12.33 11.01 3.64
C GLU A 790 11.99 12.50 3.42
N ASN A 791 10.70 12.84 3.26
CA ASN A 791 10.22 14.20 3.00
C ASN A 791 9.44 14.83 4.17
N SER A 792 9.31 14.12 5.29
CA SER A 792 8.70 14.61 6.53
C SER A 792 9.65 15.58 7.23
N ARG A 793 9.42 16.88 7.05
CA ARG A 793 10.34 17.96 7.42
C ARG A 793 10.51 18.15 8.92
N GLU A 794 9.43 18.01 9.68
CA GLU A 794 9.39 18.41 11.10
C GLU A 794 9.57 17.23 12.03
N THR A 795 9.15 16.04 11.60
CA THR A 795 9.21 14.84 12.42
C THR A 795 10.27 13.88 11.88
N VAL A 796 9.98 13.10 10.82
CA VAL A 796 10.76 11.89 10.52
C VAL A 796 12.13 12.13 9.89
N ALA A 797 12.23 12.94 8.83
CA ALA A 797 13.46 13.03 8.03
C ALA A 797 14.68 13.59 8.81
N PRO A 798 14.54 14.66 9.63
CA PRO A 798 15.66 15.22 10.40
C PRO A 798 16.30 14.27 11.39
N VAL A 799 15.64 13.16 11.72
CA VAL A 799 16.15 12.19 12.69
C VAL A 799 16.45 10.84 12.04
N LEU A 800 15.59 10.37 11.13
CA LEU A 800 15.81 9.11 10.42
C LEU A 800 17.08 9.13 9.57
N LEU A 801 17.27 10.17 8.74
CA LEU A 801 18.36 10.19 7.77
C LEU A 801 19.76 10.33 8.40
N PRO A 802 19.99 11.23 9.37
CA PRO A 802 21.28 11.26 10.07
C PRO A 802 21.65 9.93 10.70
N THR A 803 20.66 9.20 11.20
CA THR A 803 20.96 8.02 12.00
C THR A 803 21.04 6.74 11.20
N LEU A 804 20.26 6.59 10.13
CA LEU A 804 20.59 5.57 9.14
C LEU A 804 22.02 5.77 8.64
N ASN A 805 22.43 7.02 8.39
CA ASN A 805 23.81 7.33 8.02
C ASN A 805 24.81 6.97 9.14
N GLU A 806 24.57 7.34 10.39
CA GLU A 806 25.48 7.01 11.51
C GLU A 806 25.55 5.51 11.82
N ALA A 807 24.40 4.86 11.99
CA ALA A 807 24.29 3.44 12.33
C ALA A 807 24.88 2.51 11.26
N SER A 808 25.01 3.00 10.03
CA SER A 808 25.56 2.24 8.91
C SER A 808 26.96 2.70 8.48
N ASP A 809 27.65 3.54 9.26
CA ASP A 809 28.96 4.12 8.94
C ASP A 809 28.97 4.82 7.53
N GLY A 810 27.85 5.45 7.17
CA GLY A 810 27.65 6.19 5.93
C GLY A 810 27.17 5.36 4.73
N LEU A 811 26.93 4.06 4.90
CA LEU A 811 26.41 3.19 3.84
C LEU A 811 25.01 3.62 3.38
N LEU A 812 24.13 3.96 4.31
CA LEU A 812 22.77 4.43 4.08
C LEU A 812 22.69 5.96 4.01
N SER A 813 23.66 6.59 3.34
CA SER A 813 23.64 8.03 3.06
C SER A 813 22.91 8.36 1.75
N GLN A 814 22.33 9.55 1.65
CA GLN A 814 21.70 10.00 0.41
C GLN A 814 22.72 10.05 -0.75
N GLY A 815 22.29 9.63 -1.94
CA GLY A 815 23.16 9.44 -3.10
C GLY A 815 23.86 8.08 -3.17
N ARG A 816 23.63 7.18 -2.20
CA ARG A 816 24.09 5.79 -2.23
C ARG A 816 23.05 4.85 -2.82
N THR A 817 23.51 3.79 -3.49
CA THR A 817 22.61 2.73 -3.96
C THR A 817 21.92 2.02 -2.79
N GLU A 818 22.64 1.83 -1.68
CA GLU A 818 22.18 1.04 -0.54
C GLU A 818 20.98 1.68 0.16
N LEU A 819 20.92 3.01 0.28
CA LEU A 819 19.75 3.71 0.81
C LEU A 819 18.52 3.54 -0.09
N ASN A 820 18.69 3.59 -1.42
CA ASN A 820 17.58 3.37 -2.35
C ASN A 820 17.04 1.94 -2.24
N ILE A 821 17.92 0.93 -2.16
CA ILE A 821 17.49 -0.46 -1.94
C ILE A 821 16.78 -0.60 -0.59
N TYR A 822 17.30 0.02 0.46
CA TYR A 822 16.68 0.02 1.79
C TYR A 822 15.24 0.54 1.74
N PHE A 823 15.01 1.72 1.15
CA PHE A 823 13.67 2.28 1.00
C PHE A 823 12.76 1.49 0.05
N ASN A 824 13.29 0.94 -1.04
CA ASN A 824 12.51 0.17 -2.01
C ASN A 824 12.03 -1.16 -1.43
N VAL A 825 12.89 -1.87 -0.70
CA VAL A 825 12.53 -3.13 -0.02
C VAL A 825 11.54 -2.87 1.11
N PHE A 826 11.77 -1.81 1.89
CA PHE A 826 10.84 -1.46 2.96
C PHE A 826 9.46 -1.09 2.40
N GLN A 827 9.41 -0.25 1.37
CA GLN A 827 8.14 0.12 0.73
C GLN A 827 7.42 -1.10 0.15
N ALA A 828 8.13 -2.04 -0.48
CA ALA A 828 7.51 -3.25 -1.04
C ALA A 828 6.76 -4.09 0.00
N LEU A 829 7.24 -4.11 1.25
CA LEU A 829 6.53 -4.77 2.36
C LEU A 829 5.31 -3.97 2.82
N LEU A 830 5.42 -2.65 2.81
CA LEU A 830 4.37 -1.74 3.30
C LEU A 830 3.26 -1.47 2.29
N ASP A 831 3.42 -1.79 1.00
CA ASP A 831 2.38 -1.57 -0.01
C ASP A 831 1.04 -2.24 0.37
N SER A 832 1.07 -3.37 1.08
CA SER A 832 -0.16 -4.03 1.59
C SER A 832 -0.87 -3.29 2.74
N THR A 833 -0.32 -2.17 3.17
CA THR A 833 -0.88 -1.28 4.19
C THR A 833 -0.75 0.22 3.82
N ASP A 834 -0.28 0.55 2.62
CA ASP A 834 0.04 1.92 2.20
C ASP A 834 -1.18 2.63 1.58
N PRO A 835 -1.51 3.87 2.02
CA PRO A 835 -2.65 4.63 1.47
C PRO A 835 -2.64 4.79 -0.06
N VAL A 836 -1.48 5.10 -0.66
CA VAL A 836 -1.39 5.37 -2.11
C VAL A 836 -1.45 4.08 -2.91
N ALA A 837 -1.01 2.95 -2.33
CA ALA A 837 -1.20 1.63 -2.93
C ALA A 837 -2.68 1.22 -2.98
N PHE A 838 -3.46 1.58 -1.96
CA PHE A 838 -4.90 1.28 -1.88
C PHE A 838 -5.80 2.28 -2.61
N ALA A 839 -5.32 3.50 -2.90
CA ALA A 839 -6.09 4.56 -3.53
C ALA A 839 -6.86 4.14 -4.80
N PRO A 840 -6.28 3.38 -5.76
CA PRO A 840 -7.01 2.91 -6.94
C PRO A 840 -8.19 1.96 -6.65
N LEU A 841 -8.26 1.35 -5.45
CA LEU A 841 -9.30 0.39 -5.07
C LEU A 841 -10.54 1.05 -4.46
N PHE A 842 -10.52 2.37 -4.22
CA PHE A 842 -11.64 3.08 -3.57
C PHE A 842 -12.92 3.05 -4.41
N GLU A 843 -12.82 3.24 -5.73
CA GLU A 843 -13.98 3.15 -6.62
C GLU A 843 -14.56 1.74 -6.64
N GLN A 844 -13.71 0.72 -6.83
CA GLN A 844 -14.14 -0.69 -6.92
C GLN A 844 -14.77 -1.21 -5.62
N SER A 845 -14.34 -0.70 -4.46
CA SER A 845 -14.84 -1.09 -3.14
C SER A 845 -16.03 -0.27 -2.65
N GLY A 846 -16.57 0.65 -3.47
CA GLY A 846 -17.72 1.48 -3.10
C GLY A 846 -17.41 2.57 -2.07
N ASN A 847 -16.14 2.94 -1.90
CA ASN A 847 -15.67 3.94 -0.92
C ASN A 847 -15.53 5.34 -1.52
N SER A 848 -16.29 5.67 -2.57
CA SER A 848 -16.21 6.95 -3.25
C SER A 848 -16.62 8.15 -2.40
N ALA A 849 -17.37 7.94 -1.30
CA ALA A 849 -17.70 8.98 -0.33
C ALA A 849 -16.57 9.16 0.69
N THR A 850 -15.45 9.76 0.26
CA THR A 850 -14.28 9.99 1.10
C THR A 850 -13.88 11.46 1.08
N LEU A 851 -13.71 12.07 2.26
CA LEU A 851 -13.15 13.42 2.42
C LEU A 851 -11.71 13.33 2.90
N LEU A 852 -10.78 13.92 2.15
CA LEU A 852 -9.39 14.10 2.55
C LEU A 852 -9.15 15.54 3.00
N THR A 853 -8.21 15.73 3.92
CA THR A 853 -7.72 17.07 4.26
C THR A 853 -6.21 17.17 4.12
N SER A 854 -5.74 18.37 3.83
CA SER A 854 -4.32 18.71 3.90
C SER A 854 -4.11 20.14 4.41
N ILE A 855 -2.98 20.41 5.06
CA ILE A 855 -2.57 21.77 5.44
C ILE A 855 -1.52 22.24 4.42
N VAL A 856 -1.94 23.07 3.48
CA VAL A 856 -1.03 23.65 2.47
C VAL A 856 -0.31 24.90 2.95
N GLY A 857 -0.90 25.61 3.92
CA GLY A 857 -0.33 26.86 4.44
C GLY A 857 -0.29 27.97 3.38
N LEU A 858 0.51 29.00 3.65
CA LEU A 858 0.84 30.06 2.70
C LEU A 858 2.36 30.18 2.54
N GLU A 859 2.84 30.10 1.30
CA GLU A 859 4.27 30.19 1.01
C GLU A 859 4.87 31.51 1.53
N GLY A 860 5.90 31.40 2.37
CA GLY A 860 6.60 32.55 2.95
C GLY A 860 5.92 33.19 4.16
N ASP A 861 4.78 32.67 4.62
CA ASP A 861 4.12 33.09 5.86
C ASP A 861 4.52 32.14 7.02
N ALA A 862 5.23 32.67 8.01
CA ALA A 862 5.71 31.88 9.15
C ALA A 862 4.58 31.48 10.12
N ASP A 863 3.46 32.19 10.10
CA ASP A 863 2.29 31.88 10.94
C ASP A 863 1.37 30.84 10.29
N ARG A 864 1.61 30.52 9.01
CA ARG A 864 0.82 29.58 8.19
C ARG A 864 1.72 28.57 7.47
N PRO A 865 2.45 27.73 8.22
CA PRO A 865 3.29 26.70 7.60
C PRO A 865 2.42 25.66 6.88
N SER A 866 3.00 25.02 5.85
CA SER A 866 2.48 23.77 5.30
C SER A 866 2.72 22.62 6.28
N ASP A 867 1.95 21.54 6.17
CA ASP A 867 2.18 20.31 6.93
C ASP A 867 3.62 19.80 6.79
N GLY A 868 4.37 19.79 7.91
CA GLY A 868 5.73 19.26 7.98
C GLY A 868 5.81 17.84 8.51
N THR A 869 4.70 17.25 8.97
CA THR A 869 4.64 15.87 9.45
C THR A 869 4.35 14.92 8.30
N ILE A 870 3.23 15.14 7.60
CA ILE A 870 2.86 14.43 6.39
C ILE A 870 2.96 15.44 5.23
N PRO A 871 4.01 15.39 4.40
CA PRO A 871 4.14 16.33 3.29
C PRO A 871 2.94 16.19 2.33
N ASN A 872 2.49 17.31 1.76
CA ASN A 872 1.40 17.29 0.79
C ASN A 872 1.85 16.63 -0.51
N ALA A 873 3.07 16.92 -0.96
CA ALA A 873 3.74 16.24 -2.08
C ALA A 873 5.27 16.32 -1.96
N ALA A 874 5.97 15.64 -2.86
CA ALA A 874 7.44 15.64 -2.92
C ALA A 874 7.96 15.60 -4.37
N ASP A 875 7.24 16.21 -5.32
CA ASP A 875 7.63 16.25 -6.73
C ASP A 875 7.19 17.55 -7.39
N ALA A 876 8.16 18.40 -7.72
CA ALA A 876 7.92 19.74 -8.25
C ALA A 876 7.48 19.76 -9.73
N ASP A 877 7.57 18.64 -10.46
CA ASP A 877 7.08 18.58 -11.84
C ASP A 877 5.56 18.29 -11.87
N LEU A 878 5.04 17.64 -10.83
CA LEU A 878 3.66 17.18 -10.75
C LEU A 878 2.81 17.95 -9.74
N TYR A 879 3.42 18.58 -8.74
CA TYR A 879 2.74 19.24 -7.62
C TYR A 879 3.48 20.52 -7.21
N ASP A 880 2.81 21.33 -6.38
CA ASP A 880 3.37 22.61 -5.88
C ASP A 880 4.53 22.39 -4.88
N GLN A 881 4.53 21.27 -4.15
CA GLN A 881 5.57 20.92 -3.19
C GLN A 881 6.59 19.95 -3.80
N GLY A 882 7.84 20.41 -3.88
CA GLY A 882 8.98 19.61 -4.31
C GLY A 882 9.66 18.79 -3.20
N PRO A 883 10.70 18.02 -3.53
CA PRO A 883 11.47 17.24 -2.56
C PRO A 883 12.07 18.09 -1.44
N LEU A 884 12.12 17.54 -0.24
CA LEU A 884 12.69 18.19 0.92
C LEU A 884 14.18 18.52 0.73
N GLN A 885 14.50 19.80 0.89
CA GLN A 885 15.87 20.29 1.01
C GLN A 885 15.99 20.97 2.38
N LEU A 886 16.82 20.39 3.26
CA LEU A 886 16.94 20.87 4.64
C LEU A 886 18.39 20.73 5.13
N VAL A 887 18.85 21.69 5.91
CA VAL A 887 20.04 21.53 6.75
C VAL A 887 19.57 21.51 8.19
N THR A 888 19.83 20.41 8.90
CA THR A 888 19.43 20.28 10.31
C THR A 888 20.26 21.22 11.18
N ASP A 889 19.82 21.46 12.42
CA ASP A 889 20.57 22.27 13.40
C ASP A 889 21.96 21.69 13.68
N ALA A 890 22.11 20.37 13.58
CA ALA A 890 23.38 19.66 13.70
C ALA A 890 24.27 19.77 12.43
N GLY A 891 23.79 20.41 11.37
CA GLY A 891 24.50 20.61 10.10
C GLY A 891 24.40 19.45 9.11
N PHE A 892 23.55 18.46 9.36
CA PHE A 892 23.31 17.35 8.42
C PHE A 892 22.51 17.87 7.23
N GLN A 893 22.95 17.52 6.00
CA GLN A 893 22.28 17.93 4.77
C GLN A 893 21.31 16.85 4.30
N ILE A 894 20.04 17.23 4.16
CA ILE A 894 18.98 16.42 3.56
C ILE A 894 18.73 16.96 2.16
N ASN A 895 18.98 16.12 1.16
CA ASN A 895 18.78 16.41 -0.26
C ASN A 895 17.91 15.30 -0.87
N SER A 896 16.61 15.32 -0.54
CA SER A 896 15.66 14.31 -0.99
C SER A 896 15.48 14.33 -2.50
N GLN A 897 15.16 13.17 -3.07
CA GLN A 897 14.92 12.99 -4.51
C GLN A 897 13.43 13.17 -4.84
N PRO A 898 13.09 13.48 -6.11
CA PRO A 898 11.71 13.47 -6.59
C PRO A 898 10.96 12.19 -6.22
N ALA A 899 9.78 12.35 -5.61
CA ALA A 899 8.90 11.26 -5.20
C ALA A 899 7.43 11.56 -5.59
N PRO A 900 7.05 11.28 -6.86
CA PRO A 900 5.71 11.53 -7.43
C PRO A 900 4.51 10.98 -6.67
N LEU A 901 4.75 9.97 -5.83
CA LEU A 901 3.71 9.19 -5.17
C LEU A 901 3.66 9.42 -3.65
N ALA A 902 4.52 10.30 -3.11
CA ALA A 902 4.62 10.55 -1.68
C ALA A 902 3.76 11.74 -1.23
N GLY A 903 2.96 11.52 -0.19
CA GLY A 903 2.18 12.57 0.46
C GLY A 903 0.67 12.48 0.22
N THR A 904 -0.03 13.54 0.64
CA THR A 904 -1.50 13.65 0.63
C THR A 904 -2.09 13.93 -0.76
N ASP A 905 -1.43 14.75 -1.58
CA ASP A 905 -1.91 15.08 -2.93
C ASP A 905 -1.84 13.90 -3.91
N PRO A 906 -0.77 13.09 -3.94
CA PRO A 906 -0.77 11.85 -4.71
C PRO A 906 -1.86 10.87 -4.24
N LEU A 907 -2.10 10.76 -2.93
CA LEU A 907 -3.19 9.95 -2.38
C LEU A 907 -4.55 10.40 -2.94
N ALA A 908 -4.85 11.69 -2.82
CA ALA A 908 -6.09 12.28 -3.33
C ALA A 908 -6.23 12.09 -4.85
N ARG A 909 -5.15 12.32 -5.61
CA ARG A 909 -5.14 12.14 -7.07
C ARG A 909 -5.49 10.71 -7.48
N PHE A 910 -4.88 9.69 -6.87
CA PHE A 910 -5.11 8.30 -7.25
C PHE A 910 -6.39 7.71 -6.67
N MET A 911 -7.02 8.38 -5.70
CA MET A 911 -8.41 8.12 -5.31
C MET A 911 -9.43 8.72 -6.31
N GLY A 912 -8.98 9.57 -7.24
CA GLY A 912 -9.86 10.32 -8.14
C GLY A 912 -10.56 11.49 -7.43
N ALA A 913 -9.95 12.05 -6.39
CA ALA A 913 -10.51 13.13 -5.62
C ALA A 913 -10.51 14.47 -6.38
N VAL A 914 -11.52 15.29 -6.14
CA VAL A 914 -11.61 16.66 -6.63
C VAL A 914 -11.64 17.65 -5.47
N ASP A 915 -11.27 18.90 -5.70
CA ASP A 915 -11.32 19.91 -4.64
C ASP A 915 -12.75 20.09 -4.15
N THR A 916 -12.94 20.18 -2.82
CA THR A 916 -14.27 20.35 -2.22
C THR A 916 -15.03 21.56 -2.78
N GLY A 917 -14.31 22.63 -3.12
CA GLY A 917 -14.85 23.85 -3.74
C GLY A 917 -15.01 23.81 -5.26
N SER A 918 -14.60 22.73 -5.93
CA SER A 918 -14.67 22.59 -7.39
C SER A 918 -16.11 22.37 -7.87
N ALA A 919 -16.40 22.82 -9.09
CA ALA A 919 -17.65 22.49 -9.78
C ALA A 919 -17.73 21.00 -10.16
N GLU A 920 -16.62 20.26 -10.09
CA GLU A 920 -16.55 18.82 -10.33
C GLU A 920 -16.95 17.97 -9.12
N ASN A 921 -17.14 18.60 -7.95
CA ASN A 921 -17.70 17.95 -6.77
C ASN A 921 -19.19 17.62 -7.02
N ASP A 922 -19.42 16.41 -7.50
CA ASP A 922 -20.73 15.87 -7.91
C ASP A 922 -21.38 14.97 -6.85
N GLY A 923 -20.72 14.81 -5.69
CA GLY A 923 -21.16 13.94 -4.60
C GLY A 923 -21.01 12.44 -4.85
N ASN A 924 -20.25 12.02 -5.88
CA ASN A 924 -20.08 10.61 -6.26
C ASN A 924 -18.62 10.14 -6.34
N ARG A 925 -17.65 11.01 -6.03
CA ARG A 925 -16.21 10.71 -6.00
C ARG A 925 -15.57 11.34 -4.77
N PRO A 926 -14.37 10.90 -4.35
CA PRO A 926 -13.70 11.50 -3.21
C PRO A 926 -13.50 13.01 -3.38
N VAL A 927 -13.37 13.72 -2.27
CA VAL A 927 -13.10 15.17 -2.25
C VAL A 927 -11.93 15.49 -1.34
N ILE A 928 -11.17 16.55 -1.66
CA ILE A 928 -10.08 17.04 -0.83
C ILE A 928 -10.27 18.51 -0.46
N THR A 929 -10.10 18.83 0.81
CA THR A 929 -10.04 20.21 1.32
C THR A 929 -8.61 20.55 1.70
N ARG A 930 -8.04 21.57 1.05
CA ARG A 930 -6.69 22.09 1.32
C ARG A 930 -6.76 23.36 2.15
N TYR A 931 -6.26 23.32 3.39
CA TYR A 931 -6.34 24.43 4.33
C TYR A 931 -5.13 25.36 4.23
N LEU A 932 -5.38 26.67 4.20
CA LEU A 932 -4.39 27.74 4.07
C LEU A 932 -3.70 28.10 5.39
N GLU A 933 -4.21 27.60 6.51
CA GLU A 933 -3.64 27.75 7.85
C GLU A 933 -3.97 26.51 8.70
N GLY A 934 -3.56 26.53 9.97
CA GLY A 934 -3.65 25.38 10.86
C GLY A 934 -2.35 24.59 10.92
N SER A 935 -2.43 23.45 11.59
CA SER A 935 -1.35 22.52 11.86
C SER A 935 -1.76 21.09 11.54
N HIS A 936 -0.77 20.21 11.47
CA HIS A 936 -1.00 18.78 11.30
C HIS A 936 -1.93 18.19 12.38
N GLY A 937 -1.80 18.68 13.62
CA GLY A 937 -2.53 18.23 14.81
C GLY A 937 -3.92 18.83 14.99
N ASN A 938 -4.38 19.74 14.12
CA ASN A 938 -5.68 20.42 14.23
C ASN A 938 -6.88 19.53 14.61
N PRO A 939 -7.07 18.32 14.02
CA PRO A 939 -8.20 17.45 14.37
C PRO A 939 -8.24 17.06 15.86
N VAL A 940 -7.08 17.10 16.53
CA VAL A 940 -6.91 16.77 17.95
C VAL A 940 -6.80 18.04 18.80
N SER A 941 -5.99 19.02 18.38
CA SER A 941 -5.74 20.23 19.18
C SER A 941 -6.93 21.21 19.17
N ALA A 942 -7.86 21.12 18.22
CA ALA A 942 -9.13 21.86 18.23
C ALA A 942 -9.00 23.38 18.43
N GLY A 943 -8.02 24.00 17.76
CA GLY A 943 -7.72 25.43 17.87
C GLY A 943 -6.97 25.85 19.13
N GLN A 944 -6.62 24.91 20.01
CA GLN A 944 -5.91 25.22 21.26
C GLN A 944 -4.42 25.44 20.99
N LYS A 945 -3.99 26.69 21.07
CA LYS A 945 -2.61 27.11 20.78
C LYS A 945 -1.57 26.66 21.81
N ASP A 946 -2.02 26.42 23.04
CA ASP A 946 -1.17 25.86 24.10
C ASP A 946 -0.78 24.41 23.79
N ALA A 947 -1.65 23.68 23.08
CA ALA A 947 -1.43 22.29 22.69
C ALA A 947 -0.64 22.17 21.37
N ASP A 948 -0.96 23.03 20.39
CA ASP A 948 -0.22 23.15 19.15
C ASP A 948 -0.18 24.62 18.72
N PRO A 949 1.00 25.24 18.62
CA PRO A 949 1.13 26.68 18.36
C PRO A 949 0.53 27.18 17.04
N PHE A 950 0.33 26.29 16.08
CA PHE A 950 -0.28 26.62 14.78
C PHE A 950 -1.74 26.13 14.67
N SER A 951 -2.30 25.59 15.76
CA SER A 951 -3.70 25.17 15.79
C SER A 951 -4.63 26.33 15.44
N SER A 952 -5.68 26.02 14.69
CA SER A 952 -6.67 26.99 14.21
C SER A 952 -8.08 26.52 14.52
N SER A 953 -8.83 27.34 15.27
CA SER A 953 -10.24 27.09 15.56
C SER A 953 -11.10 27.21 14.30
N ALA A 954 -10.79 28.18 13.42
CA ALA A 954 -11.49 28.35 12.16
C ALA A 954 -11.37 27.12 11.25
N VAL A 955 -10.18 26.50 11.20
CA VAL A 955 -9.95 25.25 10.45
C VAL A 955 -10.64 24.07 11.12
N PHE A 956 -10.62 23.94 12.44
CA PHE A 956 -11.31 22.87 13.15
C PHE A 956 -12.84 22.92 12.93
N ASP A 957 -13.42 24.10 12.98
CA ASP A 957 -14.85 24.32 12.72
C ASP A 957 -15.22 23.90 11.29
N GLU A 958 -14.43 24.31 10.29
CA GLU A 958 -14.64 23.90 8.90
C GLU A 958 -14.46 22.38 8.71
N MET A 959 -13.41 21.78 9.28
CA MET A 959 -13.17 20.33 9.24
C MET A 959 -14.34 19.54 9.82
N SER A 960 -14.83 19.96 11.00
CA SER A 960 -15.94 19.29 11.67
C SER A 960 -17.26 19.44 10.90
N ALA A 961 -17.53 20.63 10.35
CA ALA A 961 -18.70 20.88 9.52
C ALA A 961 -18.72 20.01 8.26
N GLN A 962 -17.57 19.90 7.57
CA GLN A 962 -17.44 19.07 6.37
C GLN A 962 -17.58 17.58 6.66
N MET A 963 -16.94 17.08 7.73
CA MET A 963 -17.10 15.69 8.21
C MET A 963 -18.57 15.36 8.47
N VAL A 964 -19.25 16.21 9.23
CA VAL A 964 -20.65 16.00 9.59
C VAL A 964 -21.56 16.09 8.35
N ALA A 965 -21.31 17.03 7.43
CA ALA A 965 -22.06 17.13 6.17
C ALA A 965 -21.93 15.86 5.31
N LEU A 966 -20.72 15.28 5.21
CA LEU A 966 -20.48 14.02 4.52
C LEU A 966 -21.33 12.89 5.11
N PHE A 967 -21.24 12.68 6.43
CA PHE A 967 -21.89 11.55 7.09
C PHE A 967 -23.42 11.69 7.15
N ARG A 968 -23.94 12.92 7.31
CA ARG A 968 -25.40 13.17 7.28
C ARG A 968 -26.00 12.91 5.90
N SER A 969 -25.29 13.28 4.84
CA SER A 969 -25.78 13.12 3.46
C SER A 969 -25.64 11.69 2.94
N LYS A 970 -24.57 10.97 3.33
CA LYS A 970 -24.33 9.58 2.91
C LYS A 970 -25.06 8.59 3.82
N THR A 971 -26.36 8.43 3.60
CA THR A 971 -27.22 7.52 4.39
C THR A 971 -27.37 6.12 3.79
N GLY A 972 -26.70 5.82 2.68
CA GLY A 972 -26.68 4.49 2.08
C GLY A 972 -25.74 4.40 0.88
N PRO A 973 -25.43 3.17 0.39
CA PRO A 973 -24.37 2.96 -0.61
C PRO A 973 -24.60 3.71 -1.93
N ALA A 974 -25.84 3.73 -2.43
CA ALA A 974 -26.22 4.36 -3.69
C ALA A 974 -26.65 5.85 -3.56
N VAL A 975 -26.59 6.41 -2.36
CA VAL A 975 -26.97 7.81 -2.11
C VAL A 975 -25.76 8.71 -2.38
N PRO A 976 -25.84 9.75 -3.23
CA PRO A 976 -24.78 10.75 -3.37
C PRO A 976 -24.58 11.52 -2.06
N PHE A 977 -23.36 11.95 -1.79
CA PHE A 977 -23.06 12.77 -0.62
C PHE A 977 -22.97 14.26 -0.96
N SER A 978 -22.92 15.12 0.05
CA SER A 978 -22.75 16.57 -0.08
C SER A 978 -21.74 17.06 0.94
N VAL A 979 -20.66 17.67 0.47
CA VAL A 979 -19.68 18.42 1.25
C VAL A 979 -19.43 19.73 0.54
N GLY A 980 -19.36 20.83 1.29
CA GLY A 980 -19.10 22.15 0.75
C GLY A 980 -18.28 22.99 1.72
N VAL A 981 -17.78 24.13 1.25
CA VAL A 981 -16.98 25.05 2.05
C VAL A 981 -17.86 26.08 2.74
N THR A 982 -17.74 26.23 4.06
CA THR A 982 -18.48 27.27 4.81
C THR A 982 -17.61 28.50 5.08
N ASN A 983 -16.37 28.30 5.51
CA ASN A 983 -15.38 29.36 5.68
C ASN A 983 -14.40 29.37 4.48
N THR A 984 -14.64 30.28 3.54
CA THR A 984 -13.79 30.42 2.36
C THR A 984 -12.39 30.96 2.67
N CYS A 985 -12.21 31.64 3.82
CA CYS A 985 -10.96 32.31 4.15
C CYS A 985 -9.84 31.36 4.57
N VAL A 986 -10.17 30.11 4.92
CA VAL A 986 -9.19 29.11 5.37
C VAL A 986 -8.98 27.98 4.36
N VAL A 987 -9.69 27.99 3.22
CA VAL A 987 -9.62 26.92 2.21
C VAL A 987 -9.03 27.45 0.89
N GLN A 988 -8.10 26.70 0.32
CA GLN A 988 -7.45 27.06 -0.94
C GLN A 988 -8.45 27.00 -2.12
N GLY A 989 -8.33 27.94 -3.05
CA GLY A 989 -9.06 27.91 -4.32
C GLY A 989 -10.53 28.33 -4.26
N VAL A 990 -11.02 28.81 -3.11
CA VAL A 990 -12.41 29.23 -2.92
C VAL A 990 -12.50 30.65 -2.37
N GLY A 991 -12.95 31.60 -3.20
CA GLY A 991 -13.28 32.95 -2.72
C GLY A 991 -12.09 33.80 -2.25
N ASN A 992 -12.19 34.33 -1.02
CA ASN A 992 -11.19 35.24 -0.41
C ASN A 992 -10.08 34.45 0.28
N SER A 993 -8.92 35.05 0.49
CA SER A 993 -7.76 34.43 1.16
C SER A 993 -7.35 35.20 2.42
N PRO A 994 -6.56 34.59 3.33
CA PRO A 994 -6.05 35.29 4.50
C PRO A 994 -5.36 36.60 4.11
N GLY A 995 -5.74 37.69 4.79
CA GLY A 995 -5.28 39.05 4.48
C GLY A 995 -6.28 39.89 3.65
N ASP A 996 -7.30 39.29 3.06
CA ASP A 996 -8.42 40.03 2.47
C ASP A 996 -9.30 40.65 3.54
N ALA A 997 -9.89 41.83 3.26
CA ALA A 997 -10.77 42.53 4.20
C ALA A 997 -12.03 41.71 4.58
N ALA A 998 -12.44 40.78 3.71
CA ALA A 998 -13.55 39.87 3.98
C ALA A 998 -13.19 38.71 4.93
N CYS A 999 -11.91 38.54 5.25
CA CYS A 999 -11.38 37.50 6.13
C CYS A 999 -10.97 38.04 7.51
N GLU A 1000 -11.25 39.31 7.80
CA GLU A 1000 -11.02 39.88 9.14
C GLU A 1000 -11.91 39.18 10.18
N GLY A 1001 -11.29 38.39 11.07
CA GLY A 1001 -11.99 37.63 12.11
C GLY A 1001 -12.43 36.22 11.72
N GLU A 1002 -12.19 35.82 10.46
CA GLU A 1002 -12.52 34.48 9.93
C GLU A 1002 -11.30 33.55 9.89
N THR A 1003 -10.14 34.03 10.36
CA THR A 1003 -8.86 33.33 10.39
C THR A 1003 -8.17 33.55 11.75
N ASP A 1004 -7.41 32.57 12.22
CA ASP A 1004 -6.73 32.65 13.52
C ASP A 1004 -5.33 32.01 13.54
N ALA A 1005 -4.60 32.03 12.42
CA ALA A 1005 -3.22 31.53 12.32
C ALA A 1005 -2.21 32.10 13.34
N GLY A 1006 -1.10 31.37 13.49
CA GLY A 1006 0.07 31.79 14.26
C GLY A 1006 -0.08 31.71 15.78
N ARG A 1007 1.02 31.92 16.50
CA ARG A 1007 1.04 31.98 17.97
C ARG A 1007 0.33 33.23 18.51
N ASP A 1008 -0.21 33.16 19.73
CA ASP A 1008 -0.73 34.35 20.39
C ASP A 1008 0.42 35.35 20.66
N PRO A 1009 0.38 36.59 20.14
CA PRO A 1009 1.45 37.57 20.31
C PRO A 1009 1.66 38.05 21.75
N SER A 1010 0.84 37.62 22.72
CA SER A 1010 0.92 38.04 24.12
C SER A 1010 1.81 37.17 25.03
N GLU A 1011 2.30 36.03 24.55
CA GLU A 1011 3.18 35.12 25.31
C GLU A 1011 4.68 35.38 25.01
N PRO A 1012 5.50 35.81 25.98
CA PRO A 1012 6.94 35.95 25.77
C PRO A 1012 7.63 34.58 25.72
N GLU A 1013 8.64 34.43 24.86
CA GLU A 1013 9.52 33.25 24.83
C GLU A 1013 10.18 33.04 26.21
N GLY A 1014 9.63 32.10 26.98
CA GLY A 1014 10.23 31.57 28.20
C GLY A 1014 9.61 32.10 29.50
N VAL A 1015 8.52 31.47 29.96
CA VAL A 1015 8.21 31.33 31.39
C VAL A 1015 7.55 29.98 31.64
N GLU A 1016 8.25 29.07 32.33
CA GLU A 1016 7.64 27.93 33.00
C GLU A 1016 6.59 28.42 34.02
N GLY A 1017 5.33 28.00 33.83
CA GLY A 1017 4.32 27.91 34.88
C GLY A 1017 3.34 29.08 35.02
N SER A 1018 2.14 28.92 34.45
CA SER A 1018 0.89 29.24 35.16
C SER A 1018 -0.27 28.40 34.62
N GLY A 1019 -0.93 27.66 35.51
CA GLY A 1019 -1.92 26.65 35.17
C GLY A 1019 -3.20 27.19 34.50
N GLY A 1020 -3.37 26.79 33.25
CA GLY A 1020 -4.63 26.38 32.64
C GLY A 1020 -4.33 25.06 31.93
N GLY A 1021 -5.14 24.02 32.15
CA GLY A 1021 -4.91 22.69 31.57
C GLY A 1021 -5.03 22.74 30.04
N GLY A 1022 -3.89 22.82 29.35
CA GLY A 1022 -3.80 22.69 27.90
C GLY A 1022 -3.87 21.21 27.48
N LEU A 1023 -4.47 20.96 26.31
CA LEU A 1023 -4.81 19.62 25.83
C LEU A 1023 -3.59 18.74 25.46
N LEU A 1024 -2.36 19.25 25.38
CA LEU A 1024 -1.17 18.48 24.94
C LEU A 1024 0.17 19.03 25.50
N ASP A 1025 0.35 19.10 26.82
CA ASP A 1025 1.64 19.53 27.42
C ASP A 1025 2.77 18.46 27.31
N SER A 1026 2.54 17.35 26.60
CA SER A 1026 3.55 16.29 26.41
C SER A 1026 3.27 15.44 25.17
N GLY A 1027 3.89 15.72 24.02
CA GLY A 1027 3.89 14.69 22.96
C GLY A 1027 4.42 15.00 21.57
N LEU A 1028 4.60 16.26 21.17
CA LEU A 1028 4.92 16.53 19.75
C LEU A 1028 6.43 16.50 19.41
N GLY A 1029 7.33 16.48 20.40
CA GLY A 1029 8.78 16.68 20.17
C GLY A 1029 9.72 15.52 20.47
N GLY A 1030 9.26 14.41 21.07
CA GLY A 1030 10.15 13.39 21.65
C GLY A 1030 10.34 12.12 20.82
N PHE A 1031 9.38 11.77 19.95
CA PHE A 1031 9.26 10.48 19.24
C PHE A 1031 10.53 10.01 18.54
N LEU A 1032 11.40 10.92 18.14
CA LEU A 1032 12.59 10.59 17.38
C LEU A 1032 13.92 10.85 18.11
N GLY A 1033 13.90 11.62 19.21
CA GLY A 1033 15.08 11.78 20.06
C GLY A 1033 15.53 10.46 20.70
N GLY A 1034 14.57 9.57 20.99
CA GLY A 1034 14.81 8.20 21.44
C GLY A 1034 15.07 7.21 20.30
N LEU A 1035 14.72 7.55 19.05
CA LEU A 1035 15.00 6.67 17.92
C LEU A 1035 16.50 6.45 17.71
N PHE A 1036 17.31 7.43 18.09
CA PHE A 1036 18.61 7.61 17.47
C PHE A 1036 19.62 8.43 18.31
N GLY A 1037 19.46 8.48 19.64
CA GLY A 1037 20.37 9.18 20.55
C GLY A 1037 21.52 8.29 21.05
N GLY A 1038 22.77 8.74 20.88
CA GLY A 1038 24.01 7.98 21.13
C GLY A 1038 24.36 7.63 22.59
#